data_AF-A0A2N1PZ07-F1
#
_entry.id   AF-A0A2N1PZ07-F1
#
_cell.length_a   1.000
_cell.length_b   1.000
_cell.length_c   1.000
_cell.angle_alpha   90.00
_cell.angle_beta   90.00
_cell.angle_gamma   90.00
#
_symmetry.space_group_name_H-M   'P 1'
#
loop_
_entity.id
_entity.type
_entity.pdbx_description
1 polymer ?
#
loop_
_entity_poly.entity_id
_entity_poly.type
_entity_poly.pdbx_seq_one_letter_code
_entity_poly.pdbx_strand_id
1 'polypeptide(L)'
;MKQFFLFFKKGMRPIKQFFSQMTAKRYITLFLSVFFILLVTLSFFKKSEMNQFYDPAPFLSDYENVLISDAYNQALYTTVKQSYIARNVQDSEVIRTISPLNMQGESVDSTHSLYGDQARDYEAYSGLSVNPFLLDRHKPITFTNPSNESGLYYFSFDFHELENNINQAQISIKINGEAPFYESQTLVVPSKWVLATTEFKLDRYQNEIQPNSLKVYEWRTHNVYDYRGMHRGLFAFELNPGDEITIEYVNARLLIGAFHYVLNESIPTYEDYLLNNSGNLIDEKITIASRHMLHRNDPSIRLRPEQDPSNIYYNTQFLRLNVIFGDSWQNSGQSITYEVETEQAGYYHLSFKYRQYLIKDLPVFRKIKVNGEVPFDYLESYAFPYTTSFLNRTLVGSDGEPLMIYLESGKNEITLEAVNYVYREVVEVLQYTMNEIRNLALDVKRYTSGGTDRYRDWDIDTYFPSAASDIYSWAILLEDTYDKLLSLSDIDEPSEIGNMKVAATRLKNIALDINKLPSRMVQFSDGDSSVNQMLGNLTQRLMRSNMELERLVFHGDQALPKPYANIFVSFFEGAKRLVLSFINNPYSASQRRDDELTVWVNHPRQYIEIMQTMIDQNYDSDIRITLSQMPDQNKLILANASGQAPDVAIAEVAIGSAIIPLIYVISISRQREFIVLDRVNHDNFELDEENIQIYELLTSFVETYDLKLNVTAGIEGSDEDLTRELNVDLIISYNDERKRFELKGKSSSILMVRLKELCQDYPFIRVIGLKEGDTLD
;
A
#
# COMPACT_ATOMS: atom_id res chain seq x y z
N MET A 1 -58.96 25.92 14.26
CA MET A 1 -58.69 25.47 12.86
C MET A 1 -59.11 26.46 11.77
N LYS A 2 -60.38 26.90 11.65
CA LYS A 2 -60.83 27.83 10.59
C LYS A 2 -60.13 29.21 10.57
N GLN A 3 -59.87 29.81 11.74
CA GLN A 3 -59.17 31.10 11.82
C GLN A 3 -57.68 31.00 11.45
N PHE A 4 -57.04 29.89 11.80
CA PHE A 4 -55.65 29.60 11.42
C PHE A 4 -55.50 29.47 9.90
N PHE A 5 -56.46 28.78 9.25
CA PHE A 5 -56.50 28.63 7.80
C PHE A 5 -56.75 29.98 7.07
N LEU A 6 -57.57 30.86 7.65
CA LEU A 6 -57.84 32.20 7.12
C LEU A 6 -56.64 33.15 7.27
N PHE A 7 -55.90 33.03 8.38
CA PHE A 7 -54.66 33.77 8.60
C PHE A 7 -53.58 33.36 7.57
N PHE A 8 -53.38 32.06 7.36
CA PHE A 8 -52.47 31.54 6.34
C PHE A 8 -52.87 31.97 4.93
N LYS A 9 -54.17 31.90 4.60
CA LYS A 9 -54.69 32.30 3.28
C LYS A 9 -54.57 33.81 3.03
N LYS A 10 -54.66 34.65 4.06
CA LYS A 10 -54.37 36.10 3.97
C LYS A 10 -52.87 36.38 3.83
N GLY A 11 -52.01 35.65 4.55
CA GLY A 11 -50.55 35.77 4.43
C GLY A 11 -49.98 35.30 3.09
N MET A 12 -50.61 34.30 2.45
CA MET A 12 -50.18 33.77 1.15
C MET A 12 -50.62 34.61 -0.06
N ARG A 13 -51.63 35.48 0.07
CA ARG A 13 -52.08 36.35 -1.03
C ARG A 13 -51.00 37.30 -1.56
N PRO A 14 -50.26 38.05 -0.72
CA PRO A 14 -49.18 38.93 -1.20
C PRO A 14 -48.02 38.12 -1.81
N ILE A 15 -47.71 36.94 -1.27
CA ILE A 15 -46.69 36.03 -1.82
C ILE A 15 -47.10 35.57 -3.22
N LYS A 16 -48.35 35.14 -3.39
CA LYS A 16 -48.88 34.70 -4.70
C LYS A 16 -48.90 35.83 -5.72
N GLN A 17 -49.23 37.05 -5.31
CA GLN A 17 -49.19 38.24 -6.18
C GLN A 17 -47.76 38.60 -6.60
N PHE A 18 -46.82 38.60 -5.65
CA PHE A 18 -45.40 38.83 -5.89
C PHE A 18 -44.84 37.87 -6.94
N PHE A 19 -45.10 36.58 -6.79
CA PHE A 19 -44.68 35.55 -7.75
C PHE A 19 -45.42 35.71 -9.09
N SER A 20 -46.72 35.98 -9.12
CA SER A 20 -47.48 36.10 -10.38
C SER A 20 -47.02 37.25 -11.30
N GLN A 21 -46.30 38.24 -10.78
CA GLN A 21 -45.80 39.40 -11.53
C GLN A 21 -44.35 39.25 -12.02
N MET A 22 -43.67 38.15 -11.68
CA MET A 22 -42.27 37.93 -12.05
C MET A 22 -42.15 37.29 -13.44
N THR A 23 -41.21 37.79 -14.24
CA THR A 23 -40.82 37.14 -15.50
C THR A 23 -40.03 35.86 -15.24
N ALA A 24 -40.03 34.91 -16.18
CA ALA A 24 -39.30 33.64 -16.04
C ALA A 24 -37.82 33.83 -15.66
N LYS A 25 -37.15 34.85 -16.22
CA LYS A 25 -35.77 35.21 -15.85
C LYS A 25 -35.65 35.60 -14.37
N ARG A 26 -36.56 36.40 -13.84
CA ARG A 26 -36.56 36.82 -12.42
C ARG A 26 -36.85 35.64 -11.48
N TYR A 27 -37.71 34.71 -11.90
CA TYR A 27 -37.97 33.48 -11.16
C TYR A 27 -36.72 32.61 -11.05
N ILE A 28 -36.05 32.36 -12.17
CA ILE A 28 -34.82 31.56 -12.22
C ILE A 28 -33.74 32.22 -11.35
N THR A 29 -33.54 33.54 -11.44
CA THR A 29 -32.56 34.23 -10.59
C THR A 29 -32.90 34.14 -9.11
N LEU A 30 -34.17 34.36 -8.73
CA LEU A 30 -34.57 34.26 -7.33
C LEU A 30 -34.40 32.82 -6.80
N PHE A 31 -34.79 31.82 -7.59
CA PHE A 31 -34.59 30.42 -7.24
C PHE A 31 -33.11 30.10 -7.06
N LEU A 32 -32.24 30.49 -8.00
CA LEU A 32 -30.80 30.29 -7.89
C LEU A 32 -30.20 31.03 -6.69
N SER A 33 -30.63 32.26 -6.40
CA SER A 33 -30.17 33.01 -5.22
C SER A 33 -30.59 32.33 -3.92
N VAL A 34 -31.85 31.89 -3.80
CA VAL A 34 -32.34 31.17 -2.62
C VAL A 34 -31.63 29.82 -2.48
N PHE A 35 -31.46 29.09 -3.58
CA PHE A 35 -30.72 27.83 -3.60
C PHE A 35 -29.26 28.03 -3.19
N PHE A 36 -28.60 29.06 -3.69
CA PHE A 36 -27.21 29.38 -3.33
C PHE A 36 -27.10 29.78 -1.85
N ILE A 37 -28.00 30.63 -1.34
CA ILE A 37 -28.05 30.98 0.08
C ILE A 37 -28.29 29.73 0.94
N LEU A 38 -29.20 28.84 0.52
CA LEU A 38 -29.46 27.57 1.20
C LEU A 38 -28.22 26.68 1.19
N LEU A 39 -27.53 26.56 0.06
CA LEU A 39 -26.32 25.76 -0.07
C LEU A 39 -25.19 26.31 0.81
N VAL A 40 -24.99 27.63 0.81
CA VAL A 40 -24.00 28.31 1.66
C VAL A 40 -24.35 28.12 3.14
N THR A 41 -25.61 28.32 3.54
CA THR A 41 -26.03 28.14 4.94
C THR A 41 -25.85 26.68 5.39
N LEU A 42 -26.30 25.70 4.60
CA LEU A 42 -26.11 24.27 4.89
C LEU A 42 -24.62 23.89 4.99
N SER A 43 -23.73 24.55 4.25
CA SER A 43 -22.28 24.27 4.32
C SER A 43 -21.67 24.58 5.69
N PHE A 44 -22.25 25.51 6.46
CA PHE A 44 -21.78 25.83 7.81
C PHE A 44 -22.19 24.78 8.86
N PHE A 45 -23.22 23.99 8.58
CA PHE A 45 -23.77 22.94 9.44
C PHE A 45 -23.32 21.53 9.07
N LYS A 46 -22.28 21.38 8.23
CA LYS A 46 -21.67 20.08 7.97
C LYS A 46 -21.15 19.49 9.29
N LYS A 47 -21.33 18.18 9.50
CA LYS A 47 -20.77 17.46 10.66
C LYS A 47 -19.25 17.70 10.71
N SER A 48 -18.73 18.17 11.84
CA SER A 48 -17.31 18.44 12.07
C SER A 48 -16.64 17.46 13.03
N GLU A 49 -17.42 16.71 13.80
CA GLU A 49 -16.92 15.79 14.80
C GLU A 49 -17.74 14.50 14.85
N MET A 50 -17.13 13.43 15.35
CA MET A 50 -17.76 12.13 15.54
C MET A 50 -17.18 11.43 16.76
N ASN A 51 -17.71 11.80 17.93
CA ASN A 51 -17.23 11.38 19.25
C ASN A 51 -18.15 10.35 19.89
N GLN A 52 -18.94 9.59 19.12
CA GLN A 52 -19.75 8.52 19.69
C GLN A 52 -18.84 7.41 20.23
N PHE A 53 -19.18 6.91 21.42
CA PHE A 53 -18.54 5.75 22.05
C PHE A 53 -19.25 4.48 21.59
N TYR A 54 -18.47 3.44 21.26
CA TYR A 54 -18.95 2.10 20.95
C TYR A 54 -18.19 1.18 21.86
N ASP A 55 -18.89 0.45 22.72
CA ASP A 55 -18.26 -0.46 23.67
C ASP A 55 -17.85 -1.76 22.96
N PRO A 56 -16.54 -2.03 22.78
CA PRO A 56 -16.09 -3.27 22.19
C PRO A 56 -16.16 -4.45 23.17
N ALA A 57 -16.24 -4.19 24.49
CA ALA A 57 -16.00 -5.19 25.54
C ALA A 57 -16.84 -6.47 25.41
N PRO A 58 -18.14 -6.43 25.05
CA PRO A 58 -18.95 -7.63 24.87
C PRO A 58 -18.38 -8.61 23.82
N PHE A 59 -17.65 -8.11 22.82
CA PHE A 59 -17.06 -8.90 21.75
C PHE A 59 -15.66 -9.42 22.08
N LEU A 60 -14.98 -8.82 23.07
CA LEU A 60 -13.59 -9.14 23.39
C LEU A 60 -13.43 -10.45 24.16
N SER A 61 -14.43 -10.82 24.96
CA SER A 61 -14.37 -11.93 25.92
C SER A 61 -15.28 -13.12 25.59
N ASP A 62 -16.09 -13.08 24.53
CA ASP A 62 -16.95 -14.22 24.17
C ASP A 62 -16.14 -15.31 23.46
N TYR A 63 -15.67 -16.29 24.25
CA TYR A 63 -15.11 -17.56 23.78
C TYR A 63 -16.07 -18.74 24.05
N GLU A 64 -17.26 -18.46 24.62
CA GLU A 64 -18.19 -19.49 25.08
C GLU A 64 -19.09 -19.99 23.95
N ASN A 65 -19.41 -19.13 22.97
CA ASN A 65 -20.37 -19.40 21.90
C ASN A 65 -19.76 -19.66 20.52
N VAL A 66 -18.52 -20.18 20.43
CA VAL A 66 -17.86 -20.38 19.14
C VAL A 66 -18.04 -21.82 18.65
N LEU A 67 -18.65 -21.96 17.47
CA LEU A 67 -18.79 -23.25 16.79
C LEU A 67 -17.44 -23.70 16.22
N ILE A 68 -17.11 -24.96 16.47
CA ILE A 68 -15.84 -25.57 16.07
C ILE A 68 -15.89 -25.91 14.59
N SER A 69 -14.96 -25.35 13.81
CA SER A 69 -14.78 -25.68 12.41
C SER A 69 -13.65 -26.69 12.25
N ASP A 70 -13.95 -27.85 11.66
CA ASP A 70 -12.94 -28.83 11.21
C ASP A 70 -12.24 -28.40 9.90
N ALA A 71 -12.40 -27.13 9.47
CA ALA A 71 -11.74 -26.61 8.28
C ALA A 71 -10.21 -26.63 8.40
N TYR A 72 -9.68 -26.66 9.63
CA TYR A 72 -8.26 -26.63 9.93
C TYR A 72 -7.77 -28.01 10.37
N ASN A 73 -6.54 -28.34 9.97
CA ASN A 73 -5.86 -29.58 10.38
C ASN A 73 -5.48 -29.61 11.87
N GLN A 74 -5.69 -28.49 12.57
CA GLN A 74 -5.41 -28.28 13.97
C GLN A 74 -6.47 -27.35 14.56
N ALA A 75 -6.76 -27.50 15.84
CA ALA A 75 -7.70 -26.63 16.53
C ALA A 75 -7.24 -25.16 16.48
N LEU A 76 -8.17 -24.24 16.22
CA LEU A 76 -7.95 -22.80 16.36
C LEU A 76 -7.67 -22.47 17.83
N TYR A 77 -6.94 -21.39 18.09
CA TYR A 77 -6.68 -20.93 19.45
C TYR A 77 -7.97 -20.65 20.22
N THR A 78 -9.04 -20.20 19.56
CA THR A 78 -10.38 -20.08 20.16
C THR A 78 -10.83 -21.36 20.85
N THR A 79 -10.75 -22.49 20.14
CA THR A 79 -11.14 -23.82 20.65
C THR A 79 -10.24 -24.25 21.80
N VAL A 80 -8.93 -24.00 21.68
CA VAL A 80 -7.96 -24.33 22.72
C VAL A 80 -8.18 -23.50 23.99
N LYS A 81 -8.40 -22.18 23.85
CA LYS A 81 -8.73 -21.26 24.95
C LYS A 81 -10.03 -21.66 25.64
N GLN A 82 -11.06 -22.01 24.89
CA GLN A 82 -12.32 -22.52 25.44
C GLN A 82 -12.09 -23.81 26.25
N SER A 83 -11.23 -24.71 25.76
CA SER A 83 -10.85 -25.92 26.51
C SER A 83 -10.15 -25.61 27.82
N TYR A 84 -9.30 -24.57 27.86
CA TYR A 84 -8.63 -24.12 29.08
C TYR A 84 -9.64 -23.62 30.12
N ILE A 85 -10.61 -22.81 29.67
CA ILE A 85 -11.71 -22.31 30.52
C ILE A 85 -12.55 -23.46 31.06
N ALA A 86 -12.98 -24.39 30.19
CA ALA A 86 -13.80 -25.54 30.58
C ALA A 86 -13.08 -26.49 31.57
N ARG A 87 -11.75 -26.63 31.44
CA ARG A 87 -10.91 -27.42 32.36
C ARG A 87 -10.43 -26.63 33.57
N ASN A 88 -10.74 -25.33 33.66
CA ASN A 88 -10.29 -24.42 34.70
C ASN A 88 -8.75 -24.40 34.87
N VAL A 89 -8.01 -24.44 33.76
CA VAL A 89 -6.55 -24.33 33.76
C VAL A 89 -6.17 -22.91 34.18
N GLN A 90 -5.30 -22.79 35.19
CA GLN A 90 -4.90 -21.49 35.74
C GLN A 90 -3.73 -20.89 34.96
N ASP A 91 -3.69 -19.56 34.93
CA ASP A 91 -2.51 -18.81 34.48
C ASP A 91 -1.35 -19.06 35.44
N SER A 92 -0.15 -19.21 34.87
CA SER A 92 1.09 -19.34 35.60
C SER A 92 1.56 -17.97 36.07
N GLU A 93 1.92 -17.86 37.36
CA GLU A 93 2.52 -16.65 37.95
C GLU A 93 4.05 -16.62 37.80
N VAL A 94 4.60 -17.49 36.95
CA VAL A 94 6.06 -17.64 36.78
C VAL A 94 6.59 -16.58 35.83
N ILE A 95 7.31 -15.61 36.38
CA ILE A 95 8.21 -14.74 35.61
C ILE A 95 9.60 -15.38 35.59
N ARG A 96 10.13 -15.65 34.40
CA ARG A 96 11.44 -16.29 34.27
C ARG A 96 12.12 -15.98 32.95
N THR A 97 13.40 -15.65 33.01
CA THR A 97 14.28 -15.62 31.83
C THR A 97 14.97 -16.97 31.63
N ILE A 98 14.71 -17.62 30.51
CA ILE A 98 15.48 -18.75 30.01
C ILE A 98 16.67 -18.19 29.25
N SER A 99 17.86 -18.29 29.85
CA SER A 99 19.12 -17.92 29.21
C SER A 99 19.40 -18.82 28.00
N PRO A 100 20.00 -18.28 26.92
CA PRO A 100 20.53 -19.07 25.81
C PRO A 100 21.41 -20.27 26.24
N LEU A 101 22.09 -20.20 27.39
CA LEU A 101 22.87 -21.35 27.90
C LEU A 101 22.03 -22.60 28.22
N ASN A 102 20.72 -22.43 28.44
CA ASN A 102 19.78 -23.51 28.71
C ASN A 102 18.98 -23.93 27.47
N MET A 103 19.34 -23.40 26.29
CA MET A 103 18.73 -23.74 25.01
C MET A 103 19.71 -24.57 24.17
N GLN A 104 19.17 -25.28 23.18
CA GLN A 104 19.92 -26.04 22.19
C GLN A 104 19.57 -25.54 20.79
N GLY A 105 20.58 -25.38 19.95
CA GLY A 105 20.47 -24.86 18.58
C GLY A 105 21.86 -24.52 18.04
N GLU A 106 21.92 -23.80 16.91
CA GLU A 106 23.19 -23.27 16.40
C GLU A 106 23.54 -21.93 17.03
N SER A 107 24.49 -21.91 17.96
CA SER A 107 24.94 -20.67 18.61
C SER A 107 25.80 -19.81 17.68
N VAL A 108 25.60 -18.50 17.73
CA VAL A 108 26.36 -17.50 16.98
C VAL A 108 27.18 -16.66 17.95
N ASP A 109 28.50 -16.82 17.93
CA ASP A 109 29.40 -16.04 18.76
C ASP A 109 29.93 -14.77 18.06
N SER A 110 30.66 -13.94 18.81
CA SER A 110 31.25 -12.69 18.32
C SER A 110 32.31 -12.86 17.23
N THR A 111 32.80 -14.09 17.01
CA THR A 111 33.78 -14.44 15.97
C THR A 111 33.12 -14.97 14.70
N HIS A 112 31.79 -15.15 14.70
CA HIS A 112 31.05 -15.62 13.54
C HIS A 112 31.21 -14.68 12.34
N SER A 113 31.57 -15.24 11.19
CA SER A 113 31.99 -14.46 10.01
C SER A 113 30.93 -13.52 9.44
N LEU A 114 29.65 -13.86 9.58
CA LEU A 114 28.54 -13.06 9.08
C LEU A 114 27.77 -12.29 10.16
N TYR A 115 27.80 -12.77 11.40
CA TYR A 115 26.83 -12.37 12.44
C TYR A 115 27.49 -12.03 13.79
N GLY A 116 28.82 -11.95 13.83
CA GLY A 116 29.57 -11.69 15.07
C GLY A 116 29.39 -10.27 15.62
N ASP A 117 28.98 -9.30 14.78
CA ASP A 117 28.60 -7.96 15.25
C ASP A 117 27.27 -8.04 16.02
N GLN A 118 26.25 -8.67 15.43
CA GLN A 118 24.94 -8.83 16.08
C GLN A 118 25.04 -9.65 17.38
N ALA A 119 25.93 -10.64 17.44
CA ALA A 119 26.19 -11.38 18.68
C ALA A 119 26.84 -10.50 19.77
N ARG A 120 27.74 -9.57 19.42
CA ARG A 120 28.27 -8.57 20.36
C ARG A 120 27.21 -7.58 20.81
N ASP A 121 26.38 -7.12 19.87
CA ASP A 121 25.29 -6.20 20.18
C ASP A 121 24.26 -6.84 21.13
N TYR A 122 24.09 -8.17 21.04
CA TYR A 122 23.22 -8.90 21.96
C TYR A 122 23.71 -8.87 23.41
N GLU A 123 25.02 -9.01 23.64
CA GLU A 123 25.59 -8.92 25.00
C GLU A 123 25.35 -7.52 25.60
N ALA A 124 25.50 -6.46 24.79
CA ALA A 124 25.20 -5.10 25.20
C ALA A 124 23.71 -4.87 25.46
N TYR A 125 22.83 -5.47 24.64
CA TYR A 125 21.38 -5.37 24.75
C TYR A 125 20.82 -6.11 25.97
N SER A 126 21.17 -7.40 26.11
CA SER A 126 20.64 -8.29 27.15
C SER A 126 21.35 -8.13 28.50
N GLY A 127 22.57 -7.59 28.51
CA GLY A 127 23.45 -7.61 29.68
C GLY A 127 23.95 -9.01 30.06
N LEU A 128 23.73 -10.01 29.19
CA LEU A 128 24.14 -11.40 29.42
C LEU A 128 25.37 -11.73 28.56
N SER A 129 26.43 -12.25 29.17
CA SER A 129 27.61 -12.77 28.45
C SER A 129 27.34 -14.16 27.85
N VAL A 130 26.39 -14.23 26.90
CA VAL A 130 25.92 -15.47 26.25
C VAL A 130 25.66 -15.21 24.76
N ASN A 131 25.81 -16.26 23.95
CA ASN A 131 25.64 -16.16 22.51
C ASN A 131 24.17 -16.39 22.10
N PRO A 132 23.62 -15.60 21.15
CA PRO A 132 22.31 -15.90 20.56
C PRO A 132 22.37 -17.12 19.64
N PHE A 133 21.20 -17.61 19.23
CA PHE A 133 21.05 -18.74 18.31
C PHE A 133 20.53 -18.31 16.95
N LEU A 134 21.07 -18.90 15.89
CA LEU A 134 20.57 -18.75 14.53
C LEU A 134 19.36 -19.66 14.30
N LEU A 135 18.22 -19.06 13.99
CA LEU A 135 17.01 -19.75 13.56
C LEU A 135 16.94 -19.75 12.02
N ASP A 136 17.09 -20.94 11.43
CA ASP A 136 16.87 -21.19 10.00
C ASP A 136 16.14 -22.52 9.75
N ARG A 137 15.86 -22.84 8.47
CA ARG A 137 15.08 -24.02 8.07
C ARG A 137 15.57 -25.35 8.67
N HIS A 138 16.85 -25.48 9.01
CA HIS A 138 17.44 -26.72 9.51
C HIS A 138 17.89 -26.64 10.98
N LYS A 139 17.71 -25.48 11.62
CA LYS A 139 18.27 -25.16 12.93
C LYS A 139 17.16 -24.68 13.87
N PRO A 140 16.31 -25.60 14.37
CA PRO A 140 15.35 -25.26 15.40
C PRO A 140 16.07 -24.93 16.71
N ILE A 141 15.40 -24.16 17.55
CA ILE A 141 15.88 -23.84 18.90
C ILE A 141 14.96 -24.55 19.89
N THR A 142 15.54 -25.28 20.84
CA THR A 142 14.79 -26.10 21.79
C THR A 142 15.24 -25.84 23.21
N PHE A 143 14.32 -25.93 24.16
CA PHE A 143 14.64 -25.97 25.59
C PHE A 143 13.54 -26.69 26.36
N THR A 144 13.89 -27.26 27.51
CA THR A 144 12.95 -27.90 28.41
C THR A 144 12.37 -26.88 29.38
N ASN A 145 11.06 -26.91 29.62
CA ASN A 145 10.39 -26.11 30.64
C ASN A 145 11.06 -26.35 32.01
N PRO A 146 11.76 -25.35 32.56
CA PRO A 146 12.46 -25.49 33.84
C PRO A 146 11.54 -25.30 35.05
N SER A 147 10.28 -24.94 34.82
CA SER A 147 9.31 -24.73 35.88
C SER A 147 8.77 -26.05 36.44
N ASN A 148 8.54 -26.07 37.75
CA ASN A 148 7.91 -27.21 38.43
C ASN A 148 6.38 -27.05 38.52
N GLU A 149 5.83 -25.99 37.93
CA GLU A 149 4.40 -25.67 37.97
C GLU A 149 3.74 -25.99 36.62
N SER A 150 2.61 -26.69 36.63
CA SER A 150 1.75 -26.83 35.46
C SER A 150 0.79 -25.66 35.36
N GLY A 151 0.52 -25.16 34.16
CA GLY A 151 -0.42 -24.05 33.96
C GLY A 151 -0.32 -23.43 32.57
N LEU A 152 -0.98 -22.29 32.39
CA LEU A 152 -0.88 -21.49 31.17
C LEU A 152 0.29 -20.51 31.27
N TYR A 153 1.25 -20.65 30.37
CA TYR A 153 2.41 -19.78 30.26
C TYR A 153 2.26 -18.82 29.09
N TYR A 154 2.83 -17.64 29.25
CA TYR A 154 2.88 -16.60 28.23
C TYR A 154 4.32 -16.28 27.92
N PHE A 155 4.60 -16.07 26.64
CA PHE A 155 5.96 -16.04 26.14
C PHE A 155 6.34 -14.69 25.57
N SER A 156 7.60 -14.32 25.77
CA SER A 156 8.29 -13.34 24.95
C SER A 156 9.71 -13.81 24.65
N PHE A 157 10.35 -13.25 23.64
CA PHE A 157 11.73 -13.60 23.32
C PHE A 157 12.48 -12.43 22.67
N ASP A 158 13.78 -12.40 22.89
CA ASP A 158 14.68 -11.47 22.23
C ASP A 158 14.98 -11.94 20.82
N PHE A 159 14.95 -11.05 19.85
CA PHE A 159 15.26 -11.37 18.47
C PHE A 159 15.98 -10.24 17.74
N HIS A 160 16.65 -10.62 16.65
CA HIS A 160 17.24 -9.71 15.69
C HIS A 160 17.01 -10.24 14.27
N GLU A 161 16.43 -9.41 13.39
CA GLU A 161 16.23 -9.76 11.98
C GLU A 161 17.55 -9.78 11.21
N LEU A 162 17.72 -10.70 10.27
CA LEU A 162 18.96 -10.80 9.48
C LEU A 162 18.79 -10.42 8.01
N GLU A 163 17.54 -10.31 7.53
CA GLU A 163 17.23 -10.21 6.11
C GLU A 163 16.39 -8.98 5.76
N ASN A 164 16.70 -8.38 4.60
CA ASN A 164 15.99 -7.20 4.08
C ASN A 164 14.68 -7.52 3.34
N ASN A 165 14.02 -8.60 3.73
CA ASN A 165 12.75 -8.99 3.14
C ASN A 165 11.64 -8.00 3.54
N ILE A 166 10.77 -7.65 2.59
CA ILE A 166 9.58 -6.83 2.85
C ILE A 166 8.58 -7.58 3.74
N ASN A 167 8.44 -8.89 3.52
CA ASN A 167 7.60 -9.75 4.34
C ASN A 167 8.19 -9.85 5.74
N GLN A 168 7.31 -9.79 6.75
CA GLN A 168 7.66 -9.99 8.14
C GLN A 168 8.14 -11.43 8.38
N ALA A 169 9.03 -11.59 9.34
CA ALA A 169 9.52 -12.89 9.77
C ALA A 169 8.41 -13.67 10.49
N GLN A 170 8.47 -14.99 10.38
CA GLN A 170 7.49 -15.89 10.96
C GLN A 170 8.22 -17.08 11.56
N ILE A 171 7.73 -17.48 12.73
CA ILE A 171 8.21 -18.63 13.47
C ILE A 171 7.03 -19.54 13.81
N SER A 172 7.34 -20.79 14.12
CA SER A 172 6.40 -21.72 14.74
C SER A 172 6.87 -22.00 16.17
N ILE A 173 5.94 -22.11 17.10
CA ILE A 173 6.20 -22.63 18.45
C ILE A 173 5.46 -23.94 18.61
N LYS A 174 6.19 -24.97 19.05
CA LYS A 174 5.69 -26.31 19.33
C LYS A 174 5.97 -26.68 20.79
N ILE A 175 5.05 -27.44 21.37
CA ILE A 175 5.19 -28.05 22.70
C ILE A 175 5.24 -29.57 22.48
N ASN A 176 6.29 -30.23 22.99
CA ASN A 176 6.52 -31.67 22.83
C ASN A 176 6.42 -32.17 21.37
N GLY A 177 6.93 -31.36 20.43
CA GLY A 177 6.95 -31.69 19.00
C GLY A 177 5.65 -31.39 18.23
N GLU A 178 4.59 -30.94 18.90
CA GLU A 178 3.31 -30.60 18.27
C GLU A 178 3.00 -29.10 18.40
N ALA A 179 2.40 -28.51 17.37
CA ALA A 179 1.86 -27.16 17.51
C ALA A 179 0.65 -27.21 18.46
N PRO A 180 0.55 -26.36 19.50
CA PRO A 180 -0.61 -26.40 20.40
C PRO A 180 -1.92 -25.92 19.76
N PHE A 181 -1.86 -25.04 18.75
CA PHE A 181 -3.02 -24.50 18.04
C PHE A 181 -2.60 -23.99 16.65
N TYR A 182 -3.58 -23.79 15.75
CA TYR A 182 -3.34 -23.44 14.35
C TYR A 182 -2.44 -22.21 14.17
N GLU A 183 -2.66 -21.17 14.97
CA GLU A 183 -1.92 -19.91 14.93
C GLU A 183 -0.47 -20.07 15.36
N SER A 184 -0.16 -21.04 16.24
CA SER A 184 1.21 -21.29 16.71
C SER A 184 2.13 -21.84 15.63
N GLN A 185 1.57 -22.32 14.50
CA GLN A 185 2.32 -22.75 13.32
C GLN A 185 2.90 -21.56 12.54
N THR A 186 2.31 -20.36 12.66
CA THR A 186 2.73 -19.16 11.91
C THR A 186 2.57 -17.88 12.75
N LEU A 187 3.43 -17.73 13.76
CA LEU A 187 3.53 -16.54 14.59
C LEU A 187 4.36 -15.47 13.86
N VAL A 188 3.81 -14.27 13.71
CA VAL A 188 4.47 -13.18 13.00
C VAL A 188 5.33 -12.38 13.97
N VAL A 189 6.60 -12.17 13.61
CA VAL A 189 7.55 -11.33 14.33
C VAL A 189 7.62 -9.96 13.62
N PRO A 190 7.07 -8.88 14.21
CA PRO A 190 6.92 -7.61 13.51
C PRO A 190 8.27 -6.91 13.24
N SER A 191 8.51 -6.58 11.97
CA SER A 191 9.65 -5.74 11.59
C SER A 191 9.48 -4.30 12.07
N LYS A 192 10.55 -3.51 12.03
CA LYS A 192 10.53 -2.06 12.26
C LYS A 192 11.09 -1.34 11.04
N TRP A 193 10.37 -0.33 10.59
CA TRP A 193 10.68 0.42 9.37
C TRP A 193 10.59 1.91 9.64
N VAL A 194 11.55 2.65 9.11
CA VAL A 194 11.60 4.11 9.14
C VAL A 194 11.67 4.66 7.72
N LEU A 195 11.24 5.90 7.51
CA LEU A 195 11.56 6.59 6.27
C LEU A 195 13.04 6.95 6.28
N ALA A 196 13.70 6.83 5.13
CA ALA A 196 15.13 7.14 4.98
C ALA A 196 15.46 8.61 5.32
N THR A 197 14.47 9.50 5.17
CA THR A 197 14.55 10.91 5.54
C THR A 197 13.14 11.44 5.82
N THR A 198 13.04 12.50 6.60
CA THR A 198 11.81 13.28 6.81
C THR A 198 11.62 14.39 5.76
N GLU A 199 12.62 14.62 4.91
CA GLU A 199 12.56 15.58 3.80
C GLU A 199 12.10 14.90 2.51
N PHE A 200 11.05 15.45 1.89
CA PHE A 200 10.43 14.86 0.72
C PHE A 200 10.99 15.48 -0.54
N LYS A 201 11.66 14.67 -1.36
CA LYS A 201 12.13 15.09 -2.68
C LYS A 201 10.93 15.47 -3.56
N LEU A 202 11.16 16.42 -4.46
CA LEU A 202 10.16 16.85 -5.42
C LEU A 202 10.40 16.19 -6.78
N ASP A 203 9.35 15.70 -7.42
CA ASP A 203 9.40 15.24 -8.80
C ASP A 203 9.55 16.44 -9.77
N ARG A 204 9.72 16.16 -11.06
CA ARG A 204 9.72 17.16 -12.14
C ARG A 204 8.48 18.06 -12.20
N TYR A 205 7.36 17.61 -11.62
CA TYR A 205 6.10 18.33 -11.52
C TYR A 205 5.96 19.07 -10.20
N GLN A 206 7.03 19.09 -9.40
CA GLN A 206 7.12 19.67 -8.07
C GLN A 206 6.18 19.01 -7.04
N ASN A 207 5.69 17.79 -7.29
CA ASN A 207 4.96 16.97 -6.32
C ASN A 207 5.94 16.26 -5.37
N GLU A 208 5.50 15.96 -4.15
CA GLU A 208 6.33 15.21 -3.21
C GLU A 208 6.38 13.72 -3.56
N ILE A 209 7.58 13.15 -3.53
CA ILE A 209 7.85 11.73 -3.64
C ILE A 209 8.10 11.19 -2.22
N GLN A 210 7.49 10.05 -1.88
CA GLN A 210 7.74 9.41 -0.59
C GLN A 210 9.18 8.89 -0.53
N PRO A 211 9.93 9.15 0.56
CA PRO A 211 11.24 8.54 0.78
C PRO A 211 11.17 7.02 0.87
N ASN A 212 12.29 6.37 0.55
CA ASN A 212 12.45 4.93 0.70
C ASN A 212 12.24 4.50 2.17
N SER A 213 11.76 3.27 2.37
CA SER A 213 11.67 2.67 3.71
C SER A 213 12.93 1.87 4.01
N LEU A 214 13.51 2.12 5.18
CA LEU A 214 14.66 1.38 5.68
C LEU A 214 14.21 0.48 6.82
N LYS A 215 14.56 -0.81 6.75
CA LYS A 215 14.36 -1.73 7.86
C LYS A 215 15.37 -1.41 8.96
N VAL A 216 14.91 -1.38 10.20
CA VAL A 216 15.75 -1.21 11.39
C VAL A 216 16.19 -2.57 11.88
N TYR A 217 17.50 -2.78 11.98
CA TYR A 217 18.12 -3.99 12.48
C TYR A 217 18.67 -3.72 13.87
N GLU A 218 17.93 -4.14 14.88
CA GLU A 218 18.29 -3.98 16.28
C GLU A 218 17.70 -5.14 17.09
N TRP A 219 18.30 -5.44 18.24
CA TRP A 219 17.74 -6.38 19.19
C TRP A 219 16.48 -5.82 19.84
N ARG A 220 15.42 -6.63 19.86
CA ARG A 220 14.13 -6.28 20.45
C ARG A 220 13.53 -7.50 21.14
N THR A 221 12.76 -7.27 22.19
CA THR A 221 11.92 -8.30 22.79
C THR A 221 10.56 -8.30 22.10
N HIS A 222 10.07 -9.47 21.71
CA HIS A 222 8.75 -9.67 21.13
C HIS A 222 7.88 -10.52 22.05
N ASN A 223 6.75 -9.98 22.49
CA ASN A 223 5.71 -10.76 23.16
C ASN A 223 4.96 -11.61 22.13
N VAL A 224 4.64 -12.86 22.47
CA VAL A 224 3.93 -13.78 21.57
C VAL A 224 2.42 -13.51 21.67
N TYR A 225 1.88 -12.78 20.69
CA TYR A 225 0.45 -12.47 20.57
C TYR A 225 -0.05 -12.70 19.14
N ASP A 226 -1.36 -12.60 18.95
CA ASP A 226 -1.98 -12.71 17.63
C ASP A 226 -1.81 -11.43 16.81
N TYR A 227 -0.75 -11.39 16.00
CA TYR A 227 -0.52 -10.30 15.05
C TYR A 227 -1.67 -10.14 14.03
N ARG A 228 -2.35 -11.23 13.66
CA ARG A 228 -3.50 -11.17 12.74
C ARG A 228 -4.76 -10.63 13.42
N GLY A 229 -4.68 -10.33 14.71
CA GLY A 229 -5.64 -9.53 15.47
C GLY A 229 -7.03 -10.14 15.57
N MET A 230 -7.14 -11.46 15.66
CA MET A 230 -8.35 -12.20 16.04
C MET A 230 -8.42 -12.44 17.55
N HIS A 231 -7.28 -12.44 18.24
CA HIS A 231 -7.20 -12.58 19.70
C HIS A 231 -6.60 -11.36 20.37
N ARG A 232 -7.17 -10.99 21.52
CA ARG A 232 -6.59 -9.99 22.42
C ARG A 232 -5.55 -10.64 23.33
N GLY A 233 -4.60 -9.84 23.79
CA GLY A 233 -3.58 -10.28 24.74
C GLY A 233 -2.59 -11.29 24.16
N LEU A 234 -1.83 -11.92 25.04
CA LEU A 234 -0.81 -12.91 24.68
C LEU A 234 -1.43 -14.28 24.42
N PHE A 235 -0.77 -15.08 23.58
CA PHE A 235 -1.14 -16.49 23.42
C PHE A 235 -0.75 -17.27 24.67
N ALA A 236 -1.69 -18.06 25.17
CA ALA A 236 -1.52 -18.95 26.32
C ALA A 236 -1.08 -20.34 25.85
N PHE A 237 0.01 -20.84 26.42
CA PHE A 237 0.57 -22.16 26.17
C PHE A 237 0.45 -23.01 27.44
N GLU A 238 -0.34 -24.08 27.39
CA GLU A 238 -0.41 -25.03 28.50
C GLU A 238 0.90 -25.83 28.57
N LEU A 239 1.61 -25.72 29.69
CA LEU A 239 2.84 -26.47 29.95
C LEU A 239 2.74 -27.28 31.24
N ASN A 240 3.41 -28.42 31.25
CA ASN A 240 3.74 -29.23 32.40
C ASN A 240 5.26 -29.22 32.67
N PRO A 241 5.69 -29.58 33.90
CA PRO A 241 7.10 -29.74 34.21
C PRO A 241 7.79 -30.72 33.25
N GLY A 242 8.88 -30.28 32.63
CA GLY A 242 9.65 -31.10 31.70
C GLY A 242 9.15 -31.10 30.24
N ASP A 243 8.08 -30.37 29.92
CA ASP A 243 7.66 -30.20 28.52
C ASP A 243 8.77 -29.52 27.69
N GLU A 244 8.97 -29.96 26.45
CA GLU A 244 9.92 -29.37 25.51
C GLU A 244 9.25 -28.27 24.69
N ILE A 245 9.88 -27.09 24.65
CA ILE A 245 9.47 -25.98 23.80
C ILE A 245 10.43 -25.92 22.61
N THR A 246 9.88 -25.90 21.40
CA THR A 246 10.64 -25.83 20.15
C THR A 246 10.19 -24.63 19.33
N ILE A 247 11.14 -23.76 18.99
CA ILE A 247 10.97 -22.65 18.06
C ILE A 247 11.52 -23.09 16.70
N GLU A 248 10.69 -23.04 15.66
CA GLU A 248 11.05 -23.44 14.30
C GLU A 248 10.94 -22.27 13.33
N TYR A 249 11.81 -22.29 12.32
CA TYR A 249 11.75 -21.38 11.18
C TYR A 249 10.51 -21.63 10.34
N VAL A 250 9.79 -20.56 9.99
CA VAL A 250 8.74 -20.58 8.93
C VAL A 250 9.22 -19.78 7.72
N ASN A 251 9.56 -18.51 7.92
CA ASN A 251 10.20 -17.66 6.92
C ASN A 251 11.14 -16.64 7.58
N ALA A 252 12.11 -16.15 6.80
CA ALA A 252 13.16 -15.21 7.20
C ALA A 252 14.04 -15.68 8.39
N ARG A 253 15.36 -15.57 8.23
CA ARG A 253 16.29 -15.97 9.29
C ARG A 253 16.30 -14.92 10.41
N LEU A 254 16.35 -15.41 11.64
CA LEU A 254 16.42 -14.60 12.85
C LEU A 254 17.60 -15.05 13.71
N LEU A 255 18.20 -14.13 14.45
CA LEU A 255 18.88 -14.49 15.69
C LEU A 255 17.86 -14.42 16.82
N ILE A 256 17.88 -15.42 17.69
CA ILE A 256 17.03 -15.51 18.88
C ILE A 256 17.93 -15.50 20.11
N GLY A 257 17.63 -14.61 21.04
CA GLY A 257 18.31 -14.44 22.31
C GLY A 257 17.60 -15.19 23.41
N ALA A 258 17.42 -14.52 24.55
CA ALA A 258 16.73 -15.08 25.70
C ALA A 258 15.24 -15.26 25.40
N PHE A 259 14.67 -16.26 26.05
CA PHE A 259 13.23 -16.52 26.04
C PHE A 259 12.71 -16.22 27.43
N HIS A 260 11.50 -15.68 27.53
CA HIS A 260 10.95 -15.24 28.80
C HIS A 260 9.55 -15.81 29.00
N TYR A 261 9.32 -16.28 30.22
CA TYR A 261 7.98 -16.41 30.77
C TYR A 261 7.60 -15.07 31.37
N VAL A 262 6.48 -14.53 30.89
CA VAL A 262 5.93 -13.24 31.28
C VAL A 262 4.53 -13.43 31.86
N LEU A 263 4.06 -12.46 32.63
CA LEU A 263 2.68 -12.45 33.10
C LEU A 263 1.75 -11.96 32.01
N ASN A 264 0.53 -12.50 31.98
CA ASN A 264 -0.57 -11.93 31.22
C ASN A 264 -1.30 -10.92 32.10
N GLU A 265 -0.74 -9.72 32.21
CA GLU A 265 -1.30 -8.66 33.05
C GLU A 265 -2.64 -8.17 32.51
N SER A 266 -3.59 -7.96 33.42
CA SER A 266 -4.86 -7.32 33.07
C SER A 266 -4.63 -5.85 32.79
N ILE A 267 -5.12 -5.37 31.65
CA ILE A 267 -5.16 -3.94 31.35
C ILE A 267 -6.04 -3.25 32.40
N PRO A 268 -5.58 -2.17 33.05
CA PRO A 268 -6.35 -1.50 34.09
C PRO A 268 -7.61 -0.86 33.51
N THR A 269 -8.63 -0.68 34.35
CA THR A 269 -9.81 0.11 33.98
C THR A 269 -9.42 1.59 33.84
N TYR A 270 -10.23 2.37 33.12
CA TYR A 270 -9.99 3.81 33.02
C TYR A 270 -10.00 4.49 34.40
N GLU A 271 -10.87 4.04 35.31
CA GLU A 271 -10.95 4.55 36.67
C GLU A 271 -9.69 4.24 37.49
N ASP A 272 -9.19 3.01 37.43
CA ASP A 272 -7.94 2.62 38.11
C ASP A 272 -6.74 3.38 37.53
N TYR A 273 -6.72 3.57 36.22
CA TYR A 273 -5.69 4.35 35.53
C TYR A 273 -5.66 5.81 36.01
N LEU A 274 -6.81 6.46 36.19
CA LEU A 274 -6.89 7.82 36.74
C LEU A 274 -6.44 7.90 38.21
N LEU A 275 -6.64 6.83 38.99
CA LEU A 275 -6.16 6.76 40.38
C LEU A 275 -4.65 6.55 40.45
N ASN A 276 -4.08 5.78 39.52
CA ASN A 276 -2.65 5.47 39.47
C ASN A 276 -1.80 6.63 38.91
N ASN A 277 -2.41 7.55 38.15
CA ASN A 277 -1.73 8.70 37.58
C ASN A 277 -2.19 10.00 38.22
N SER A 278 -1.24 10.81 38.71
CA SER A 278 -1.53 12.14 39.25
C SER A 278 -1.10 13.21 38.27
N GLY A 279 -2.03 14.06 37.82
CA GLY A 279 -1.73 15.15 36.90
C GLY A 279 -2.89 16.12 36.77
N ASN A 280 -2.60 17.34 36.30
CA ASN A 280 -3.64 18.27 35.87
C ASN A 280 -3.85 18.13 34.35
N LEU A 281 -5.04 18.49 33.87
CA LEU A 281 -5.25 18.70 32.44
C LEU A 281 -4.40 19.88 31.98
N ILE A 282 -3.56 19.65 30.97
CA ILE A 282 -2.66 20.67 30.44
C ILE A 282 -3.39 21.47 29.36
N ASP A 283 -3.50 22.78 29.55
CA ASP A 283 -4.12 23.71 28.59
C ASP A 283 -3.15 24.09 27.45
N GLU A 284 -2.62 23.08 26.78
CA GLU A 284 -1.77 23.21 25.60
C GLU A 284 -2.44 22.50 24.41
N LYS A 285 -2.01 22.80 23.18
CA LYS A 285 -2.43 22.06 21.98
C LYS A 285 -1.21 21.69 21.14
N ILE A 286 -0.93 20.39 21.09
CA ILE A 286 0.16 19.81 20.29
C ILE A 286 -0.47 19.11 19.09
N THR A 287 -0.07 19.51 17.88
CA THR A 287 -0.58 18.92 16.63
C THR A 287 0.54 18.20 15.90
N ILE A 288 0.36 16.91 15.65
CA ILE A 288 1.32 16.10 14.91
C ILE A 288 0.66 15.65 13.61
N ALA A 289 1.31 15.94 12.49
CA ALA A 289 0.84 15.51 11.18
C ALA A 289 1.12 14.03 10.98
N SER A 290 0.19 13.32 10.34
CA SER A 290 0.30 11.88 10.14
C SER A 290 1.49 11.48 9.27
N ARG A 291 2.04 12.41 8.48
CA ARG A 291 3.27 12.22 7.71
C ARG A 291 4.54 12.15 8.56
N HIS A 292 4.53 12.66 9.79
CA HIS A 292 5.66 12.62 10.72
C HIS A 292 5.66 11.34 11.54
N MET A 293 5.67 10.20 10.85
CA MET A 293 5.78 8.89 11.50
C MET A 293 7.18 8.73 12.09
N LEU A 294 7.29 8.32 13.36
CA LEU A 294 8.56 7.94 13.97
C LEU A 294 9.04 6.62 13.34
N HIS A 295 8.18 5.60 13.39
CA HIS A 295 8.39 4.33 12.70
C HIS A 295 7.07 3.62 12.46
N ARG A 296 7.13 2.52 11.71
CA ARG A 296 6.02 1.62 11.40
C ARG A 296 6.50 0.19 11.37
N ASN A 297 5.61 -0.78 11.44
CA ASN A 297 6.02 -2.20 11.41
C ASN A 297 5.87 -2.88 10.04
N ASP A 298 5.30 -2.17 9.06
CA ASP A 298 5.08 -2.64 7.70
C ASP A 298 5.43 -1.49 6.72
N PRO A 299 6.34 -1.72 5.75
CA PRO A 299 6.78 -0.67 4.83
C PRO A 299 5.71 -0.32 3.78
N SER A 300 4.68 -1.15 3.62
CA SER A 300 3.60 -0.93 2.67
C SER A 300 2.70 0.23 3.08
N ILE A 301 2.60 0.52 4.38
CA ILE A 301 1.93 1.70 4.93
C ILE A 301 2.58 2.93 4.31
N ARG A 302 1.80 3.69 3.56
CA ARG A 302 2.29 4.81 2.75
C ARG A 302 1.39 6.03 2.87
N LEU A 303 1.96 7.16 2.51
CA LEU A 303 1.27 8.41 2.43
C LEU A 303 0.62 8.56 1.06
N ARG A 304 -0.40 9.40 1.00
CA ARG A 304 -0.96 9.91 -0.25
C ARG A 304 -1.25 11.40 -0.12
N PRO A 305 -1.40 12.11 -1.25
CA PRO A 305 -1.85 13.48 -1.21
C PRO A 305 -3.37 13.57 -1.02
N GLU A 306 -3.80 14.48 -0.16
CA GLU A 306 -5.18 14.93 -0.01
C GLU A 306 -5.24 16.44 -0.31
N GLN A 307 -6.06 16.83 -1.28
CA GLN A 307 -6.19 18.23 -1.71
C GLN A 307 -7.30 18.96 -0.95
N ASP A 308 -7.35 18.78 0.37
CA ASP A 308 -8.25 19.51 1.27
C ASP A 308 -7.54 20.77 1.81
N PRO A 309 -8.06 21.99 1.58
CA PRO A 309 -7.44 23.22 2.07
C PRO A 309 -7.34 23.35 3.60
N SER A 310 -8.02 22.49 4.36
CA SER A 310 -7.88 22.43 5.82
C SER A 310 -6.68 21.59 6.29
N ASN A 311 -5.99 20.88 5.39
CA ASN A 311 -4.83 20.06 5.70
C ASN A 311 -3.56 20.92 5.94
N ILE A 312 -2.71 20.51 6.89
CA ILE A 312 -1.48 21.23 7.29
C ILE A 312 -0.48 21.38 6.13
N TYR A 313 -0.42 20.40 5.23
CA TYR A 313 0.49 20.39 4.08
C TYR A 313 -0.23 20.62 2.75
N TYR A 314 -1.40 21.26 2.78
CA TYR A 314 -2.13 21.56 1.56
C TYR A 314 -1.33 22.50 0.64
N ASN A 315 -1.34 22.20 -0.66
CA ASN A 315 -0.87 23.10 -1.70
C ASN A 315 -1.86 23.09 -2.87
N THR A 316 -2.16 24.27 -3.42
CA THR A 316 -3.17 24.40 -4.50
C THR A 316 -2.73 23.75 -5.81
N GLN A 317 -1.43 23.81 -6.11
CA GLN A 317 -0.89 23.40 -7.41
C GLN A 317 -0.28 22.00 -7.35
N PHE A 318 0.53 21.76 -6.32
CA PHE A 318 1.38 20.57 -6.23
C PHE A 318 0.82 19.56 -5.24
N LEU A 319 0.99 18.29 -5.54
CA LEU A 319 0.59 17.21 -4.65
C LEU A 319 1.60 17.09 -3.51
N ARG A 320 1.10 17.15 -2.27
CA ARG A 320 1.88 17.03 -1.04
C ARG A 320 1.37 15.84 -0.24
N LEU A 321 2.27 14.95 0.17
CA LEU A 321 1.99 13.73 0.92
C LEU A 321 1.65 14.11 2.37
N ASN A 322 0.39 13.94 2.75
CA ASN A 322 -0.15 14.58 3.95
C ASN A 322 -1.20 13.77 4.71
N VAL A 323 -1.49 12.55 4.26
CA VAL A 323 -2.46 11.63 4.85
C VAL A 323 -1.91 10.21 4.74
N ILE A 324 -2.12 9.38 5.77
CA ILE A 324 -1.91 7.93 5.69
C ILE A 324 -2.94 7.33 4.76
N PHE A 325 -2.49 6.62 3.73
CA PHE A 325 -3.39 5.96 2.79
C PHE A 325 -4.05 4.74 3.43
N GLY A 326 -5.37 4.78 3.58
CA GLY A 326 -6.12 3.77 4.32
C GLY A 326 -5.96 2.36 3.75
N ASP A 327 -5.92 2.21 2.42
CA ASP A 327 -5.75 0.88 1.79
C ASP A 327 -4.35 0.29 2.02
N SER A 328 -3.40 1.10 2.49
CA SER A 328 -2.09 0.62 2.93
C SER A 328 -1.99 0.33 4.42
N TRP A 329 -2.99 0.75 5.21
CA TRP A 329 -3.08 0.53 6.66
C TRP A 329 -4.43 -0.10 7.00
N GLN A 330 -4.57 -1.37 6.61
CA GLN A 330 -5.84 -2.11 6.70
C GLN A 330 -5.71 -3.50 7.31
N ASN A 331 -4.52 -4.08 7.40
CA ASN A 331 -4.35 -5.41 7.97
C ASN A 331 -4.14 -5.30 9.48
N SER A 332 -4.71 -6.22 10.25
CA SER A 332 -4.44 -6.31 11.68
C SER A 332 -2.94 -6.47 11.96
N GLY A 333 -2.53 -5.98 13.13
CA GLY A 333 -1.14 -5.93 13.55
C GLY A 333 -0.36 -4.76 12.94
N GLN A 334 -0.77 -4.22 11.78
CA GLN A 334 -0.11 -3.05 11.20
C GLN A 334 -0.19 -1.84 12.14
N SER A 335 0.95 -1.24 12.43
CA SER A 335 1.06 -0.15 13.39
C SER A 335 1.93 0.99 12.92
N ILE A 336 1.60 2.18 13.42
CA ILE A 336 2.32 3.43 13.20
C ILE A 336 2.59 4.05 14.57
N THR A 337 3.84 4.41 14.82
CA THR A 337 4.26 5.13 16.04
C THR A 337 4.59 6.57 15.71
N TYR A 338 4.16 7.48 16.59
CA TYR A 338 4.44 8.91 16.54
C TYR A 338 5.18 9.33 17.81
N GLU A 339 6.10 10.29 17.67
CA GLU A 339 6.73 10.95 18.81
C GLU A 339 5.96 12.22 19.17
N VAL A 340 5.64 12.39 20.46
CA VAL A 340 5.06 13.60 21.05
C VAL A 340 6.07 14.15 22.04
N GLU A 341 6.50 15.40 21.87
CA GLU A 341 7.33 16.09 22.86
C GLU A 341 6.47 17.03 23.69
N THR A 342 6.54 16.90 25.01
CA THR A 342 5.76 17.69 25.98
C THR A 342 6.70 18.42 26.94
N GLU A 343 6.38 19.67 27.29
CA GLU A 343 7.19 20.42 28.24
C GLU A 343 6.97 19.94 29.69
N GLN A 344 5.73 19.59 30.04
CA GLN A 344 5.33 19.22 31.39
C GLN A 344 4.54 17.92 31.35
N ALA A 345 4.73 17.09 32.38
CA ALA A 345 3.93 15.89 32.55
C ALA A 345 2.50 16.26 32.98
N GLY A 346 1.49 15.56 32.46
CA GLY A 346 0.10 15.83 32.77
C GLY A 346 -0.88 15.16 31.83
N TYR A 347 -2.16 15.45 32.02
CA TYR A 347 -3.23 14.90 31.21
C TYR A 347 -3.49 15.73 29.96
N TYR A 348 -3.83 15.05 28.87
CA TYR A 348 -4.25 15.61 27.61
C TYR A 348 -5.46 14.82 27.08
N HIS A 349 -6.38 15.50 26.42
CA HIS A 349 -7.31 14.84 25.52
C HIS A 349 -6.61 14.51 24.20
N LEU A 350 -7.00 13.40 23.60
CA LEU A 350 -6.48 12.96 22.31
C LEU A 350 -7.58 12.98 21.26
N SER A 351 -7.29 13.67 20.16
CA SER A 351 -8.17 13.79 19.01
C SER A 351 -7.48 13.44 17.71
N PHE A 352 -8.24 12.88 16.77
CA PHE A 352 -7.77 12.50 15.45
C PHE A 352 -8.59 13.20 14.38
N LYS A 353 -7.93 13.70 13.34
CA LYS A 353 -8.61 14.00 12.08
C LYS A 353 -8.45 12.80 11.16
N TYR A 354 -9.53 12.06 10.96
CA TYR A 354 -9.49 10.76 10.29
C TYR A 354 -10.64 10.61 9.31
N ARG A 355 -10.50 9.62 8.43
CA ARG A 355 -11.56 9.13 7.55
C ARG A 355 -11.52 7.61 7.48
N GLN A 356 -12.67 6.95 7.65
CA GLN A 356 -12.80 5.51 7.42
C GLN A 356 -13.97 5.24 6.47
N TYR A 357 -13.66 5.00 5.19
CA TYR A 357 -14.67 4.87 4.14
C TYR A 357 -14.93 3.41 3.72
N LEU A 358 -14.19 2.43 4.25
CA LEU A 358 -14.22 1.08 3.72
C LEU A 358 -15.37 0.24 4.28
N ILE A 359 -15.44 0.10 5.61
CA ILE A 359 -16.44 -0.73 6.27
C ILE A 359 -17.66 0.16 6.52
N LYS A 360 -18.68 0.02 5.70
CA LYS A 360 -19.81 0.95 5.71
C LYS A 360 -20.69 0.72 6.94
N ASP A 361 -21.18 1.79 7.56
CA ASP A 361 -22.09 1.76 8.70
C ASP A 361 -21.55 1.02 9.95
N LEU A 362 -20.27 0.63 9.98
CA LEU A 362 -19.63 -0.06 11.09
C LEU A 362 -18.24 0.55 11.38
N PRO A 363 -17.74 0.44 12.62
CA PRO A 363 -16.44 0.96 13.00
C PRO A 363 -15.29 0.03 12.59
N VAL A 364 -14.10 0.61 12.49
CA VAL A 364 -12.83 -0.13 12.61
C VAL A 364 -12.20 0.16 13.95
N PHE A 365 -11.23 -0.65 14.37
CA PHE A 365 -10.68 -0.55 15.71
C PHE A 365 -9.17 -0.28 15.67
N ARG A 366 -8.72 0.51 16.66
CA ARG A 366 -7.30 0.74 16.91
C ARG A 366 -6.97 0.44 18.36
N LYS A 367 -5.93 -0.36 18.55
CA LYS A 367 -5.22 -0.43 19.81
C LYS A 367 -4.31 0.78 19.90
N ILE A 368 -4.42 1.54 21.00
CA ILE A 368 -3.65 2.76 21.24
C ILE A 368 -2.72 2.50 22.41
N LYS A 369 -1.42 2.63 22.17
CA LYS A 369 -0.37 2.49 23.19
C LYS A 369 0.30 3.83 23.45
N VAL A 370 0.64 4.07 24.70
CA VAL A 370 1.49 5.19 25.15
C VAL A 370 2.74 4.56 25.74
N ASN A 371 3.91 4.93 25.22
CA ASN A 371 5.22 4.41 25.66
C ASN A 371 5.29 2.87 25.65
N GLY A 372 4.65 2.23 24.66
CA GLY A 372 4.66 0.78 24.47
C GLY A 372 3.53 0.01 25.18
N GLU A 373 2.81 0.63 26.11
CA GLU A 373 1.77 0.00 26.92
C GLU A 373 0.37 0.51 26.56
N VAL A 374 -0.64 -0.33 26.74
CA VAL A 374 -2.05 0.08 26.61
C VAL A 374 -2.46 0.72 27.94
N PRO A 375 -2.75 2.04 27.99
CA PRO A 375 -2.90 2.73 29.27
C PRO A 375 -4.08 2.24 30.11
N PHE A 376 -5.20 1.90 29.45
CA PHE A 376 -6.42 1.38 30.07
C PHE A 376 -7.29 0.67 29.03
N ASP A 377 -8.26 -0.11 29.51
CA ASP A 377 -9.08 -1.06 28.77
C ASP A 377 -9.75 -0.51 27.50
N TYR A 378 -10.29 0.71 27.51
CA TYR A 378 -10.91 1.32 26.32
C TYR A 378 -9.93 1.46 25.15
N LEU A 379 -8.64 1.64 25.42
CA LEU A 379 -7.60 1.83 24.40
C LEU A 379 -7.06 0.52 23.83
N GLU A 380 -7.47 -0.64 24.38
CA GLU A 380 -7.14 -1.94 23.78
C GLU A 380 -7.78 -2.06 22.40
N SER A 381 -9.03 -1.61 22.23
CA SER A 381 -9.77 -1.68 20.96
C SER A 381 -10.70 -0.49 20.76
N TYR A 382 -10.14 0.69 20.54
CA TYR A 382 -10.94 1.90 20.42
C TYR A 382 -11.59 1.99 19.02
N ALA A 383 -12.90 2.20 18.97
CA ALA A 383 -13.68 2.27 17.72
C ALA A 383 -13.39 3.55 16.92
N PHE A 384 -13.47 3.48 15.60
CA PHE A 384 -13.40 4.57 14.62
C PHE A 384 -14.52 4.38 13.59
N PRO A 385 -15.67 5.06 13.78
CA PRO A 385 -16.85 4.81 12.95
C PRO A 385 -16.71 5.24 11.50
N TYR A 386 -17.58 4.70 10.65
CA TYR A 386 -17.63 4.99 9.23
C TYR A 386 -17.83 6.49 8.94
N THR A 387 -17.00 7.04 8.05
CA THR A 387 -17.15 8.39 7.50
C THR A 387 -16.53 8.50 6.11
N THR A 388 -17.18 9.24 5.22
CA THR A 388 -16.69 9.52 3.85
C THR A 388 -15.91 10.83 3.75
N SER A 389 -15.95 11.66 4.78
CA SER A 389 -15.20 12.92 4.89
C SER A 389 -14.23 12.85 6.08
N PHE A 390 -13.17 13.66 6.06
CA PHE A 390 -12.37 13.86 7.25
C PHE A 390 -13.19 14.55 8.35
N LEU A 391 -13.22 13.93 9.53
CA LEU A 391 -13.87 14.44 10.73
C LEU A 391 -12.89 14.44 11.90
N ASN A 392 -13.11 15.33 12.87
CA ASN A 392 -12.41 15.23 14.15
C ASN A 392 -13.08 14.12 14.99
N ARG A 393 -12.27 13.31 15.68
CA ARG A 393 -12.73 12.36 16.69
C ARG A 393 -11.88 12.53 17.93
N THR A 394 -12.49 13.11 18.95
CA THR A 394 -11.97 13.11 20.32
C THR A 394 -12.30 11.78 20.96
N LEU A 395 -11.32 11.19 21.62
CA LEU A 395 -11.54 9.97 22.39
C LEU A 395 -12.43 10.29 23.60
N VAL A 396 -13.49 9.51 23.81
CA VAL A 396 -14.45 9.70 24.90
C VAL A 396 -14.72 8.37 25.61
N GLY A 397 -15.12 8.42 26.86
CA GLY A 397 -15.56 7.27 27.64
C GLY A 397 -17.01 6.88 27.38
N SER A 398 -17.48 5.88 28.14
CA SER A 398 -18.86 5.42 28.11
C SER A 398 -19.89 6.47 28.58
N ASP A 399 -19.45 7.45 29.38
CA ASP A 399 -20.21 8.62 29.82
C ASP A 399 -20.31 9.72 28.76
N GLY A 400 -19.54 9.61 27.66
CA GLY A 400 -19.43 10.61 26.61
C GLY A 400 -18.45 11.74 26.91
N GLU A 401 -17.75 11.70 28.03
CA GLU A 401 -16.76 12.70 28.41
C GLU A 401 -15.40 12.41 27.75
N PRO A 402 -14.62 13.45 27.35
CA PRO A 402 -13.30 13.26 26.77
C PRO A 402 -12.34 12.51 27.69
N LEU A 403 -11.70 11.47 27.15
CA LEU A 403 -10.71 10.69 27.90
C LEU A 403 -9.46 11.53 28.17
N MET A 404 -8.90 11.35 29.35
CA MET A 404 -7.63 11.94 29.77
C MET A 404 -6.49 10.93 29.60
N ILE A 405 -5.48 11.28 28.81
CA ILE A 405 -4.28 10.49 28.57
C ILE A 405 -3.10 11.21 29.19
N TYR A 406 -2.34 10.50 30.02
CA TYR A 406 -1.20 11.04 30.75
C TYR A 406 0.03 10.92 29.85
N LEU A 407 0.75 12.03 29.70
CA LEU A 407 2.04 12.06 29.03
C LEU A 407 3.10 12.47 30.05
N GLU A 408 4.25 11.80 30.02
CA GLU A 408 5.43 12.22 30.78
C GLU A 408 6.02 13.50 30.18
N SER A 409 6.93 14.19 30.89
CA SER A 409 7.66 15.32 30.33
C SER A 409 8.77 14.81 29.39
N GLY A 410 8.95 15.46 28.24
CA GLY A 410 9.89 15.04 27.20
C GLY A 410 9.21 14.19 26.13
N LYS A 411 9.93 13.17 25.63
CA LYS A 411 9.50 12.35 24.48
C LYS A 411 8.57 11.23 24.94
N ASN A 412 7.39 11.19 24.34
CA ASN A 412 6.42 10.12 24.49
C ASN A 412 6.15 9.46 23.14
N GLU A 413 5.96 8.15 23.12
CA GLU A 413 5.60 7.40 21.92
C GLU A 413 4.13 7.05 21.92
N ILE A 414 3.44 7.31 20.81
CA ILE A 414 2.03 6.99 20.61
C ILE A 414 1.91 6.03 19.44
N THR A 415 1.54 4.79 19.72
CA THR A 415 1.37 3.76 18.70
C THR A 415 -0.10 3.49 18.44
N LEU A 416 -0.50 3.55 17.17
CA LEU A 416 -1.79 3.08 16.71
C LEU A 416 -1.61 1.78 15.96
N GLU A 417 -2.24 0.72 16.44
CA GLU A 417 -2.19 -0.62 15.85
C GLU A 417 -3.59 -1.03 15.38
N ALA A 418 -3.70 -1.49 14.14
CA ALA A 418 -4.93 -2.01 13.57
C ALA A 418 -5.32 -3.34 14.24
N VAL A 419 -6.53 -3.44 14.78
CA VAL A 419 -7.03 -4.67 15.43
C VAL A 419 -8.43 -5.01 14.90
N ASN A 420 -8.77 -6.31 14.88
CA ASN A 420 -10.05 -6.81 14.36
C ASN A 420 -10.73 -7.84 15.26
N TYR A 421 -10.24 -8.09 16.47
CA TYR A 421 -10.73 -9.19 17.29
C TYR A 421 -12.17 -8.97 17.80
N VAL A 422 -12.68 -7.74 17.71
CA VAL A 422 -14.11 -7.42 17.89
C VAL A 422 -14.99 -8.13 16.84
N TYR A 423 -14.44 -8.40 15.65
CA TYR A 423 -15.09 -9.17 14.59
C TYR A 423 -14.71 -10.65 14.57
N ARG A 424 -13.91 -11.15 15.53
CA ARG A 424 -13.45 -12.55 15.56
C ARG A 424 -14.61 -13.53 15.45
N GLU A 425 -15.54 -13.47 16.41
CA GLU A 425 -16.66 -14.43 16.52
C GLU A 425 -17.45 -14.48 15.20
N VAL A 426 -17.72 -13.32 14.61
CA VAL A 426 -18.44 -13.22 13.34
C VAL A 426 -17.65 -13.86 12.21
N VAL A 427 -16.35 -13.56 12.11
CA VAL A 427 -15.47 -14.15 11.09
C VAL A 427 -15.44 -15.67 11.22
N GLU A 428 -15.33 -16.20 12.44
CA GLU A 428 -15.33 -17.64 12.73
C GLU A 428 -16.68 -18.29 12.39
N VAL A 429 -17.80 -17.67 12.77
CA VAL A 429 -19.16 -18.14 12.41
C VAL A 429 -19.36 -18.20 10.90
N LEU A 430 -18.92 -17.16 10.17
CA LEU A 430 -19.01 -17.12 8.72
C LEU A 430 -18.16 -18.23 8.09
N GLN A 431 -16.92 -18.43 8.56
CA GLN A 431 -16.02 -19.47 8.06
C GLN A 431 -16.55 -20.88 8.36
N TYR A 432 -17.07 -21.11 9.57
CA TYR A 432 -17.75 -22.34 9.96
C TYR A 432 -18.92 -22.63 9.00
N THR A 433 -19.84 -21.67 8.84
CA THR A 433 -21.01 -21.82 7.97
C THR A 433 -20.61 -22.11 6.52
N MET A 434 -19.59 -21.43 6.00
CA MET A 434 -19.05 -21.69 4.67
C MET A 434 -18.47 -23.10 4.53
N ASN A 435 -17.75 -23.58 5.54
CA ASN A 435 -17.21 -24.94 5.56
C ASN A 435 -18.32 -25.99 5.53
N GLU A 436 -19.35 -25.81 6.35
CA GLU A 436 -20.48 -26.73 6.41
C GLU A 436 -21.31 -26.74 5.12
N ILE A 437 -21.57 -25.56 4.54
CA ILE A 437 -22.19 -25.43 3.21
C ILE A 437 -21.37 -26.18 2.16
N ARG A 438 -20.04 -26.00 2.16
CA ARG A 438 -19.14 -26.67 1.22
C ARG A 438 -19.19 -28.19 1.38
N ASN A 439 -19.14 -28.70 2.61
CA ASN A 439 -19.15 -30.14 2.89
C ASN A 439 -20.47 -30.76 2.42
N LEU A 440 -21.61 -30.18 2.82
CA LEU A 440 -22.93 -30.65 2.38
C LEU A 440 -23.09 -30.56 0.84
N ALA A 441 -22.61 -29.47 0.22
CA ALA A 441 -22.65 -29.32 -1.23
C ALA A 441 -21.84 -30.43 -1.95
N LEU A 442 -20.66 -30.78 -1.44
CA LEU A 442 -19.84 -31.86 -2.00
C LEU A 442 -20.52 -33.22 -1.87
N ASP A 443 -21.12 -33.52 -0.72
CA ASP A 443 -21.81 -34.80 -0.49
C ASP A 443 -23.08 -34.93 -1.33
N VAL A 444 -23.86 -33.87 -1.44
CA VAL A 444 -25.02 -33.84 -2.34
C VAL A 444 -24.59 -34.00 -3.79
N LYS A 445 -23.52 -33.33 -4.24
CA LYS A 445 -22.99 -33.49 -5.62
C LYS A 445 -22.52 -34.92 -5.88
N ARG A 446 -21.92 -35.59 -4.90
CA ARG A 446 -21.53 -37.01 -5.00
C ARG A 446 -22.77 -37.89 -5.18
N TYR A 447 -23.81 -37.68 -4.37
CA TYR A 447 -25.07 -38.40 -4.49
C TYR A 447 -25.76 -38.17 -5.84
N THR A 448 -25.83 -36.92 -6.31
CA THR A 448 -26.52 -36.57 -7.55
C THR A 448 -25.68 -36.78 -8.81
N SER A 449 -24.41 -37.16 -8.67
CA SER A 449 -23.41 -37.16 -9.76
C SER A 449 -23.34 -35.79 -10.47
N GLY A 450 -23.49 -34.70 -9.71
CA GLY A 450 -23.52 -33.34 -10.24
C GLY A 450 -24.83 -32.94 -10.94
N GLY A 451 -25.88 -33.75 -10.87
CA GLY A 451 -27.17 -33.44 -11.45
C GLY A 451 -27.86 -32.25 -10.76
N THR A 452 -28.22 -31.23 -11.54
CA THR A 452 -28.90 -30.00 -11.06
C THR A 452 -30.26 -29.75 -11.72
N ASP A 453 -30.78 -30.74 -12.44
CA ASP A 453 -32.05 -30.63 -13.16
C ASP A 453 -33.21 -30.30 -12.20
N ARG A 454 -33.95 -29.22 -12.50
CA ARG A 454 -35.09 -28.72 -11.72
C ARG A 454 -36.30 -29.65 -11.78
N TYR A 455 -36.41 -30.46 -12.82
CA TYR A 455 -37.52 -31.38 -13.05
C TYR A 455 -37.26 -32.81 -12.57
N ARG A 456 -36.04 -33.06 -12.07
CA ARG A 456 -35.69 -34.33 -11.44
C ARG A 456 -35.98 -34.26 -9.95
N ASP A 457 -36.65 -35.31 -9.46
CA ASP A 457 -36.89 -35.47 -8.04
C ASP A 457 -35.70 -36.18 -7.39
N TRP A 458 -35.33 -35.71 -6.21
CA TRP A 458 -34.21 -36.20 -5.43
C TRP A 458 -34.67 -36.39 -4.00
N ASP A 459 -34.38 -37.55 -3.41
CA ASP A 459 -34.72 -37.85 -2.02
C ASP A 459 -33.58 -37.42 -1.08
N ILE A 460 -33.26 -36.13 -1.06
CA ILE A 460 -32.16 -35.59 -0.25
C ILE A 460 -32.40 -35.83 1.24
N ASP A 461 -33.65 -35.66 1.70
CA ASP A 461 -34.06 -35.96 3.08
C ASP A 461 -33.79 -37.41 3.51
N THR A 462 -33.83 -38.36 2.58
CA THR A 462 -33.67 -39.78 2.86
C THR A 462 -32.19 -40.16 3.01
N TYR A 463 -31.32 -39.60 2.16
CA TYR A 463 -29.88 -39.87 2.21
C TYR A 463 -29.11 -38.92 3.15
N PHE A 464 -29.66 -37.73 3.40
CA PHE A 464 -29.09 -36.70 4.27
C PHE A 464 -30.15 -36.18 5.26
N PRO A 465 -30.56 -37.02 6.24
CA PRO A 465 -31.70 -36.72 7.11
C PRO A 465 -31.55 -35.46 7.97
N SER A 466 -30.31 -35.06 8.29
CA SER A 466 -30.04 -33.83 9.04
C SER A 466 -29.95 -32.57 8.16
N ALA A 467 -29.85 -32.70 6.83
CA ALA A 467 -29.53 -31.56 5.96
C ALA A 467 -30.50 -30.38 6.09
N ALA A 468 -31.80 -30.66 6.26
CA ALA A 468 -32.80 -29.60 6.48
C ALA A 468 -32.59 -28.89 7.83
N SER A 469 -32.35 -29.64 8.91
CA SER A 469 -32.11 -29.05 10.24
C SER A 469 -30.78 -28.31 10.31
N ASP A 470 -29.74 -28.83 9.65
CA ASP A 470 -28.40 -28.25 9.63
C ASP A 470 -28.41 -26.92 8.87
N ILE A 471 -29.01 -26.88 7.67
CA ILE A 471 -29.17 -25.63 6.91
C ILE A 471 -29.98 -24.60 7.70
N TYR A 472 -31.03 -25.05 8.40
CA TYR A 472 -31.85 -24.16 9.22
C TYR A 472 -31.07 -23.60 10.42
N SER A 473 -30.26 -24.41 11.10
CA SER A 473 -29.46 -23.96 12.24
C SER A 473 -28.39 -22.96 11.82
N TRP A 474 -27.75 -23.14 10.66
CA TRP A 474 -26.83 -22.14 10.09
C TRP A 474 -27.54 -20.81 9.80
N ALA A 475 -28.80 -20.86 9.36
CA ALA A 475 -29.57 -19.64 9.13
C ALA A 475 -29.87 -18.87 10.41
N ILE A 476 -30.24 -19.58 11.49
CA ILE A 476 -30.46 -18.97 12.81
C ILE A 476 -29.15 -18.39 13.35
N LEU A 477 -28.05 -19.13 13.24
CA LEU A 477 -26.73 -18.66 13.64
C LEU A 477 -26.36 -17.33 12.96
N LEU A 478 -26.54 -17.23 11.64
CA LEU A 478 -26.28 -15.98 10.91
C LEU A 478 -27.18 -14.82 11.37
N GLU A 479 -28.43 -15.09 11.76
CA GLU A 479 -29.34 -14.06 12.29
C GLU A 479 -28.91 -13.61 13.70
N ASP A 480 -28.60 -14.54 14.59
CA ASP A 480 -28.12 -14.23 15.94
C ASP A 480 -26.82 -13.42 15.89
N THR A 481 -25.88 -13.79 15.01
CA THR A 481 -24.65 -13.04 14.78
C THR A 481 -24.92 -11.66 14.18
N TYR A 482 -25.89 -11.53 13.27
CA TYR A 482 -26.30 -10.23 12.74
C TYR A 482 -26.83 -9.32 13.85
N ASP A 483 -27.70 -9.84 14.72
CA ASP A 483 -28.32 -9.07 15.79
C ASP A 483 -27.28 -8.61 16.83
N LYS A 484 -26.27 -9.45 17.14
CA LYS A 484 -25.12 -9.04 17.97
C LYS A 484 -24.39 -7.84 17.37
N LEU A 485 -24.11 -7.85 16.07
CA LEU A 485 -23.37 -6.75 15.41
C LEU A 485 -24.12 -5.42 15.37
N LEU A 486 -25.45 -5.41 15.56
CA LEU A 486 -26.22 -4.16 15.55
C LEU A 486 -25.77 -3.19 16.65
N SER A 487 -25.22 -3.68 17.77
CA SER A 487 -24.70 -2.80 18.83
C SER A 487 -23.45 -2.02 18.43
N LEU A 488 -22.81 -2.39 17.32
CA LEU A 488 -21.65 -1.67 16.76
C LEU A 488 -22.06 -0.61 15.73
N SER A 489 -23.35 -0.41 15.46
CA SER A 489 -23.85 0.56 14.51
C SER A 489 -24.97 1.42 15.10
N ASP A 490 -25.02 2.69 14.71
CA ASP A 490 -26.18 3.54 14.99
C ASP A 490 -27.27 3.41 13.90
N ILE A 491 -27.06 2.55 12.92
CA ILE A 491 -28.00 2.31 11.82
C ILE A 491 -28.74 1.00 12.09
N ASP A 492 -30.07 1.03 12.11
CA ASP A 492 -30.91 -0.14 12.37
C ASP A 492 -30.66 -1.31 11.39
N GLU A 493 -30.31 -0.99 10.14
CA GLU A 493 -29.97 -1.96 9.10
C GLU A 493 -28.64 -1.60 8.41
N PRO A 494 -27.49 -1.92 9.04
CA PRO A 494 -26.19 -1.59 8.48
C PRO A 494 -25.99 -2.34 7.16
N SER A 495 -25.69 -1.59 6.11
CA SER A 495 -25.67 -2.16 4.76
C SER A 495 -24.51 -3.14 4.52
N GLU A 496 -23.42 -3.00 5.28
CA GLU A 496 -22.23 -3.85 5.19
C GLU A 496 -22.50 -5.31 5.54
N ILE A 497 -23.31 -5.54 6.57
CA ILE A 497 -23.72 -6.87 7.07
C ILE A 497 -25.09 -7.31 6.54
N GLY A 498 -25.75 -6.50 5.71
CA GLY A 498 -27.07 -6.83 5.14
C GLY A 498 -27.11 -8.14 4.33
N ASN A 499 -25.98 -8.53 3.73
CA ASN A 499 -25.85 -9.81 3.03
C ASN A 499 -26.00 -11.02 3.96
N MET A 500 -25.77 -10.87 5.26
CA MET A 500 -25.95 -11.95 6.24
C MET A 500 -27.44 -12.28 6.43
N LYS A 501 -28.32 -11.28 6.51
CA LYS A 501 -29.79 -11.46 6.48
C LYS A 501 -30.26 -12.12 5.19
N VAL A 502 -29.72 -11.70 4.04
CA VAL A 502 -30.05 -12.29 2.73
C VAL A 502 -29.63 -13.76 2.67
N ALA A 503 -28.42 -14.07 3.17
CA ALA A 503 -27.91 -15.44 3.26
C ALA A 503 -28.80 -16.31 4.16
N ALA A 504 -29.11 -15.85 5.38
CA ALA A 504 -29.99 -16.56 6.32
C ALA A 504 -31.37 -16.85 5.71
N THR A 505 -31.98 -15.85 5.06
CA THR A 505 -33.29 -16.02 4.39
C THR A 505 -33.23 -17.09 3.29
N ARG A 506 -32.14 -17.15 2.52
CA ARG A 506 -31.95 -18.17 1.48
C ARG A 506 -31.75 -19.55 2.05
N LEU A 507 -30.96 -19.69 3.11
CA LEU A 507 -30.79 -20.96 3.82
C LEU A 507 -32.12 -21.46 4.38
N LYS A 508 -32.92 -20.61 5.04
CA LYS A 508 -34.28 -20.96 5.49
C LYS A 508 -35.16 -21.46 4.34
N ASN A 509 -35.16 -20.76 3.21
CA ASN A 509 -35.95 -21.16 2.04
C ASN A 509 -35.50 -22.50 1.44
N ILE A 510 -34.21 -22.83 1.51
CA ILE A 510 -33.67 -24.11 1.07
C ILE A 510 -34.04 -25.22 2.06
N ALA A 511 -33.94 -24.97 3.37
CA ALA A 511 -34.31 -25.92 4.41
C ALA A 511 -35.79 -26.34 4.34
N LEU A 512 -36.68 -25.43 3.96
CA LEU A 512 -38.13 -25.72 3.77
C LEU A 512 -38.42 -26.77 2.69
N ASP A 513 -37.53 -26.94 1.71
CA ASP A 513 -37.68 -27.90 0.61
C ASP A 513 -36.32 -28.46 0.22
N ILE A 514 -35.78 -29.29 1.12
CA ILE A 514 -34.41 -29.82 1.03
C ILE A 514 -34.20 -30.69 -0.22
N ASN A 515 -35.25 -31.36 -0.70
CA ASN A 515 -35.21 -32.19 -1.90
C ASN A 515 -34.95 -31.37 -3.18
N LYS A 516 -35.18 -30.05 -3.16
CA LYS A 516 -34.80 -29.13 -4.24
C LYS A 516 -33.37 -28.58 -4.12
N LEU A 517 -32.60 -28.90 -3.09
CA LEU A 517 -31.22 -28.45 -2.92
C LEU A 517 -30.34 -28.65 -4.18
N PRO A 518 -30.35 -29.81 -4.88
CA PRO A 518 -29.55 -29.99 -6.10
C PRO A 518 -29.84 -28.95 -7.18
N SER A 519 -31.10 -28.58 -7.34
CA SER A 519 -31.54 -27.57 -8.31
C SER A 519 -31.26 -26.12 -7.87
N ARG A 520 -30.93 -25.92 -6.59
CA ARG A 520 -30.63 -24.62 -5.95
C ARG A 520 -29.15 -24.43 -5.64
N MET A 521 -28.26 -25.31 -6.14
CA MET A 521 -26.83 -25.26 -5.85
C MET A 521 -26.17 -23.92 -6.21
N VAL A 522 -26.64 -23.24 -7.27
CA VAL A 522 -26.20 -21.88 -7.65
C VAL A 522 -26.48 -20.84 -6.57
N GLN A 523 -27.59 -20.96 -5.85
CA GLN A 523 -27.92 -20.06 -4.73
C GLN A 523 -27.25 -20.49 -3.42
N PHE A 524 -26.96 -21.79 -3.27
CA PHE A 524 -26.37 -22.36 -2.07
C PHE A 524 -24.83 -22.18 -2.03
N SER A 525 -24.10 -22.76 -2.99
CA SER A 525 -22.63 -22.83 -2.96
C SER A 525 -21.92 -22.37 -4.24
N ASP A 526 -22.56 -22.43 -5.41
CA ASP A 526 -21.83 -22.44 -6.70
C ASP A 526 -21.85 -21.12 -7.48
N GLY A 527 -22.79 -20.23 -7.21
CA GLY A 527 -22.94 -18.97 -7.94
C GLY A 527 -22.18 -17.80 -7.34
N ASP A 528 -21.92 -16.78 -8.17
CA ASP A 528 -21.32 -15.49 -7.77
C ASP A 528 -22.16 -14.70 -6.75
N SER A 529 -23.43 -15.06 -6.64
CA SER A 529 -24.35 -14.55 -5.64
C SER A 529 -24.86 -15.67 -4.74
N SER A 530 -24.13 -16.77 -4.57
CA SER A 530 -24.50 -17.84 -3.63
C SER A 530 -24.38 -17.36 -2.17
N VAL A 531 -24.97 -18.11 -1.24
CA VAL A 531 -24.74 -17.91 0.20
C VAL A 531 -23.24 -17.95 0.48
N ASN A 532 -22.55 -18.98 0.00
CA ASN A 532 -21.11 -19.15 0.24
C ASN A 532 -20.28 -17.93 -0.23
N GLN A 533 -20.56 -17.38 -1.43
CA GLN A 533 -19.87 -16.18 -1.93
C GLN A 533 -20.20 -14.93 -1.10
N MET A 534 -21.45 -14.76 -0.66
CA MET A 534 -21.86 -13.64 0.18
C MET A 534 -21.13 -13.64 1.52
N LEU A 535 -21.06 -14.80 2.18
CA LEU A 535 -20.34 -14.96 3.45
C LEU A 535 -18.83 -14.73 3.24
N GLY A 536 -18.23 -15.31 2.20
CA GLY A 536 -16.80 -15.14 1.91
C GLY A 536 -16.40 -13.69 1.64
N ASN A 537 -17.23 -12.95 0.88
CA ASN A 537 -17.02 -11.53 0.66
C ASN A 537 -17.12 -10.72 1.97
N LEU A 538 -18.08 -11.04 2.85
CA LEU A 538 -18.23 -10.39 4.13
C LEU A 538 -17.03 -10.66 5.05
N THR A 539 -16.57 -11.92 5.13
CA THR A 539 -15.37 -12.30 5.88
C THR A 539 -14.16 -11.48 5.45
N GLN A 540 -13.90 -11.36 4.14
CA GLN A 540 -12.78 -10.56 3.63
C GLN A 540 -12.88 -9.07 3.96
N ARG A 541 -14.10 -8.54 4.08
CA ARG A 541 -14.31 -7.13 4.45
C ARG A 541 -14.11 -6.92 5.94
N LEU A 542 -14.69 -7.76 6.80
CA LEU A 542 -14.55 -7.64 8.27
C LEU A 542 -13.10 -7.83 8.75
N MET A 543 -12.27 -8.55 7.99
CA MET A 543 -10.83 -8.67 8.25
C MET A 543 -10.02 -7.41 7.89
N ARG A 544 -10.65 -6.34 7.40
CA ARG A 544 -9.97 -5.09 7.04
C ARG A 544 -10.30 -3.98 8.03
N SER A 545 -9.26 -3.42 8.61
CA SER A 545 -9.31 -2.30 9.55
C SER A 545 -8.74 -1.04 8.89
N ASN A 546 -9.20 -0.69 7.68
CA ASN A 546 -8.74 0.49 6.93
C ASN A 546 -8.98 1.78 7.73
N MET A 547 -8.03 2.71 7.73
CA MET A 547 -8.27 4.06 8.23
C MET A 547 -7.30 5.05 7.62
N GLU A 548 -7.80 6.19 7.19
CA GLU A 548 -6.98 7.33 6.81
C GLU A 548 -6.81 8.27 7.99
N LEU A 549 -5.56 8.67 8.23
CA LEU A 549 -5.20 9.59 9.29
C LEU A 549 -4.51 10.81 8.70
N GLU A 550 -4.98 12.00 9.07
CA GLU A 550 -4.35 13.26 8.68
C GLU A 550 -3.47 13.84 9.79
N ARG A 551 -3.99 13.88 11.01
CA ARG A 551 -3.26 14.40 12.17
C ARG A 551 -3.84 13.83 13.45
N LEU A 552 -3.01 13.83 14.48
CA LEU A 552 -3.40 13.64 15.87
C LEU A 552 -3.12 14.94 16.63
N VAL A 553 -3.97 15.23 17.60
CA VAL A 553 -3.95 16.46 18.38
C VAL A 553 -4.09 16.09 19.84
N PHE A 554 -3.07 16.41 20.64
CA PHE A 554 -3.14 16.40 22.09
C PHE A 554 -3.57 17.79 22.56
N HIS A 555 -4.60 17.89 23.38
CA HIS A 555 -5.14 19.18 23.79
C HIS A 555 -5.79 19.19 25.17
N GLY A 556 -5.84 20.34 25.82
CA GLY A 556 -6.74 20.60 26.96
C GLY A 556 -8.19 20.86 26.50
N ASP A 557 -8.95 21.68 27.22
CA ASP A 557 -10.37 21.98 26.91
C ASP A 557 -10.59 22.92 25.68
N GLN A 558 -9.55 23.15 24.90
CA GLN A 558 -9.62 24.05 23.74
C GLN A 558 -10.41 23.43 22.59
N ALA A 559 -11.30 24.23 21.99
CA ALA A 559 -12.06 23.80 20.82
C ALA A 559 -11.15 23.55 19.60
N LEU A 560 -11.36 22.40 18.95
CA LEU A 560 -10.61 22.05 17.75
C LEU A 560 -11.08 22.84 16.52
N PRO A 561 -10.16 23.24 15.61
CA PRO A 561 -10.53 23.78 14.32
C PRO A 561 -11.41 22.79 13.53
N LYS A 562 -12.33 23.33 12.72
CA LYS A 562 -13.16 22.50 11.84
C LYS A 562 -12.28 21.68 10.88
N PRO A 563 -12.62 20.40 10.61
CA PRO A 563 -11.81 19.51 9.78
C PRO A 563 -11.97 19.76 8.28
N TYR A 564 -12.66 20.82 7.87
CA TYR A 564 -12.89 21.16 6.48
C TYR A 564 -12.79 22.67 6.29
N ALA A 565 -12.36 23.07 5.09
CA ALA A 565 -12.40 24.47 4.69
C ALA A 565 -13.86 24.92 4.46
N ASN A 566 -14.13 26.20 4.72
CA ASN A 566 -15.44 26.76 4.40
C ASN A 566 -15.68 26.78 2.88
N ILE A 567 -16.94 26.86 2.45
CA ILE A 567 -17.30 26.78 1.03
C ILE A 567 -16.62 27.84 0.15
N PHE A 568 -16.36 29.03 0.69
CA PHE A 568 -15.70 30.11 -0.05
C PHE A 568 -14.23 29.80 -0.31
N VAL A 569 -13.52 29.31 0.71
CA VAL A 569 -12.13 28.86 0.58
C VAL A 569 -12.07 27.69 -0.39
N SER A 570 -12.93 26.68 -0.23
CA SER A 570 -12.98 25.53 -1.16
C SER A 570 -13.26 25.94 -2.60
N PHE A 571 -14.18 26.88 -2.82
CA PHE A 571 -14.51 27.39 -4.16
C PHE A 571 -13.34 28.17 -4.77
N PHE A 572 -12.73 29.09 -3.99
CA PHE A 572 -11.61 29.90 -4.47
C PHE A 572 -10.38 29.05 -4.77
N GLU A 573 -10.06 28.10 -3.90
CA GLU A 573 -8.99 27.13 -4.12
C GLU A 573 -9.26 26.23 -5.33
N GLY A 574 -10.52 25.80 -5.52
CA GLY A 574 -10.93 25.06 -6.71
C GLY A 574 -10.78 25.88 -8.00
N ALA A 575 -11.18 27.15 -7.98
CA ALA A 575 -11.02 28.05 -9.13
C ALA A 575 -9.54 28.32 -9.43
N LYS A 576 -8.73 28.57 -8.40
CA LYS A 576 -7.28 28.74 -8.52
C LYS A 576 -6.63 27.50 -9.12
N ARG A 577 -6.98 26.30 -8.64
CA ARG A 577 -6.51 25.03 -9.19
C ARG A 577 -6.92 24.84 -10.65
N LEU A 578 -8.15 25.18 -11.03
CA LEU A 578 -8.60 25.13 -12.42
C LEU A 578 -7.74 26.05 -13.31
N VAL A 579 -7.56 27.31 -12.90
CA VAL A 579 -6.72 28.28 -13.65
C VAL A 579 -5.27 27.77 -13.75
N LEU A 580 -4.70 27.29 -12.64
CA LEU A 580 -3.34 26.75 -12.61
C LEU A 580 -3.19 25.49 -13.47
N SER A 581 -4.23 24.67 -13.62
CA SER A 581 -4.20 23.48 -14.49
C SER A 581 -4.06 23.83 -15.98
N PHE A 582 -4.49 25.03 -16.40
CA PHE A 582 -4.30 25.51 -17.78
C PHE A 582 -2.95 26.20 -17.98
N ILE A 583 -2.47 26.95 -16.98
CA ILE A 583 -1.24 27.75 -17.08
C ILE A 583 0.00 26.89 -16.86
N ASN A 584 -0.04 26.03 -15.84
CA ASN A 584 1.08 25.22 -15.39
C ASN A 584 0.79 23.74 -15.63
N ASN A 585 0.34 23.37 -16.84
CA ASN A 585 0.15 21.97 -17.20
C ASN A 585 1.53 21.31 -17.33
N PRO A 586 1.99 20.51 -16.34
CA PRO A 586 3.31 19.92 -16.39
C PRO A 586 3.39 18.79 -17.43
N TYR A 587 2.23 18.36 -17.95
CA TYR A 587 2.07 17.34 -18.97
C TYR A 587 1.84 17.93 -20.37
N SER A 588 1.99 19.26 -20.55
CA SER A 588 2.08 19.83 -21.89
C SER A 588 3.35 19.31 -22.56
N ALA A 589 3.22 18.79 -23.79
CA ALA A 589 4.34 18.22 -24.54
C ALA A 589 5.38 19.32 -24.80
N SER A 590 6.42 19.40 -23.98
CA SER A 590 7.57 20.24 -24.26
C SER A 590 8.30 19.68 -25.48
N GLN A 591 8.72 20.58 -26.38
CA GLN A 591 9.65 20.23 -27.46
C GLN A 591 10.91 19.59 -26.88
N ARG A 592 11.45 18.60 -27.60
CA ARG A 592 12.73 17.93 -27.29
C ARG A 592 13.79 18.98 -27.00
N ARG A 593 14.44 18.89 -25.85
CA ARG A 593 15.61 19.72 -25.53
C ARG A 593 16.86 18.92 -25.85
N ASP A 594 17.92 19.60 -26.29
CA ASP A 594 19.18 18.95 -26.68
C ASP A 594 19.95 18.37 -25.48
N ASP A 595 19.56 18.70 -24.24
CA ASP A 595 20.17 18.26 -22.97
C ASP A 595 19.40 17.12 -22.27
N GLU A 596 18.50 16.43 -22.97
CA GLU A 596 17.55 15.48 -22.40
C GLU A 596 17.51 14.15 -23.16
N LEU A 597 17.77 13.03 -22.46
CA LEU A 597 17.57 11.68 -22.96
C LEU A 597 16.07 11.34 -22.94
N THR A 598 15.46 11.28 -24.11
CA THR A 598 14.05 10.95 -24.27
C THR A 598 13.88 9.44 -24.44
N VAL A 599 13.11 8.82 -23.55
CA VAL A 599 12.79 7.40 -23.60
C VAL A 599 11.29 7.23 -23.84
N TRP A 600 10.90 6.52 -24.90
CA TRP A 600 9.51 6.17 -25.12
C TRP A 600 9.20 4.79 -24.56
N VAL A 601 8.11 4.69 -23.78
CA VAL A 601 7.74 3.44 -23.12
C VAL A 601 6.35 3.00 -23.55
N ASN A 602 6.23 1.74 -23.98
CA ASN A 602 4.96 1.11 -24.34
C ASN A 602 4.19 0.57 -23.12
N HIS A 603 3.90 1.43 -22.13
CA HIS A 603 3.10 1.05 -20.96
C HIS A 603 2.03 2.09 -20.65
N PRO A 604 0.98 1.73 -19.88
CA PRO A 604 0.06 2.70 -19.32
C PRO A 604 0.82 3.75 -18.51
N ARG A 605 0.35 5.00 -18.56
CA ARG A 605 0.97 6.16 -17.94
C ARG A 605 1.38 5.96 -16.47
N GLN A 606 0.60 5.20 -15.70
CA GLN A 606 0.91 4.90 -14.28
C GLN A 606 2.26 4.20 -14.11
N TYR A 607 2.62 3.26 -14.99
CA TYR A 607 3.91 2.59 -14.95
C TYR A 607 5.05 3.54 -15.33
N ILE A 608 4.79 4.40 -16.31
CA ILE A 608 5.75 5.42 -16.76
C ILE A 608 6.06 6.38 -15.61
N GLU A 609 5.04 6.82 -14.88
CA GLU A 609 5.21 7.69 -13.70
C GLU A 609 6.01 7.01 -12.58
N ILE A 610 5.79 5.70 -12.35
CA ILE A 610 6.58 4.92 -11.39
C ILE A 610 8.04 4.82 -11.83
N MET A 611 8.30 4.44 -13.09
CA MET A 611 9.66 4.34 -13.62
C MET A 611 10.37 5.69 -13.63
N GLN A 612 9.67 6.76 -13.99
CA GLN A 612 10.22 8.12 -13.91
C GLN A 612 10.56 8.49 -12.47
N THR A 613 9.69 8.15 -11.51
CA THR A 613 9.96 8.37 -10.07
C THR A 613 11.19 7.58 -9.62
N MET A 614 11.33 6.32 -10.06
CA MET A 614 12.51 5.50 -9.73
C MET A 614 13.80 6.07 -10.33
N ILE A 615 13.74 6.61 -11.55
CA ILE A 615 14.86 7.31 -12.19
C ILE A 615 15.17 8.58 -11.38
N ASP A 616 14.18 9.46 -11.16
CA ASP A 616 14.34 10.71 -10.42
C ASP A 616 14.85 10.47 -8.98
N GLN A 617 14.57 9.29 -8.39
CA GLN A 617 15.04 8.90 -7.06
C GLN A 617 16.49 8.41 -7.02
N ASN A 618 16.91 7.60 -8.01
CA ASN A 618 18.15 6.81 -7.94
C ASN A 618 19.22 7.24 -8.96
N TYR A 619 18.85 8.00 -9.98
CA TYR A 619 19.75 8.43 -11.04
C TYR A 619 20.27 9.84 -10.73
N ASP A 620 21.52 9.90 -10.26
CA ASP A 620 22.20 11.15 -9.85
C ASP A 620 23.29 11.51 -10.87
N SER A 621 22.88 12.03 -12.02
CA SER A 621 23.75 12.47 -13.10
C SER A 621 23.17 13.71 -13.77
N ASP A 622 24.02 14.51 -14.43
CA ASP A 622 23.63 15.76 -15.08
C ASP A 622 22.70 15.55 -16.30
N ILE A 623 22.64 14.34 -16.86
CA ILE A 623 21.78 14.03 -18.03
C ILE A 623 20.34 13.81 -17.56
N ARG A 624 19.40 14.63 -18.03
CA ARG A 624 17.98 14.41 -17.70
C ARG A 624 17.40 13.26 -18.50
N ILE A 625 16.80 12.28 -17.84
CA ILE A 625 16.08 11.19 -18.50
C ILE A 625 14.58 11.43 -18.40
N THR A 626 13.88 11.40 -19.52
CA THR A 626 12.43 11.61 -19.58
C THR A 626 11.73 10.47 -20.27
N LEU A 627 10.85 9.82 -19.52
CA LEU A 627 9.96 8.80 -20.04
C LEU A 627 8.69 9.45 -20.59
N SER A 628 8.39 9.15 -21.85
CA SER A 628 7.13 9.51 -22.50
C SER A 628 6.37 8.26 -22.87
N GLN A 629 5.04 8.35 -22.87
CA GLN A 629 4.22 7.26 -23.40
C GLN A 629 4.49 7.13 -24.89
N MET A 630 4.91 5.93 -25.31
CA MET A 630 5.08 5.63 -26.72
C MET A 630 3.70 5.65 -27.38
N PRO A 631 3.44 6.58 -28.32
CA PRO A 631 2.30 6.43 -29.21
C PRO A 631 2.52 5.15 -30.03
N ASP A 632 1.45 4.46 -30.44
CA ASP A 632 1.46 3.29 -31.35
C ASP A 632 2.79 3.08 -32.10
N GLN A 633 3.35 1.87 -32.05
CA GLN A 633 4.63 1.47 -32.66
C GLN A 633 4.82 1.99 -34.11
N ASN A 634 3.74 2.14 -34.89
CA ASN A 634 3.78 2.72 -36.24
C ASN A 634 4.24 4.19 -36.28
N LYS A 635 3.98 4.97 -35.22
CA LYS A 635 4.43 6.36 -35.10
C LYS A 635 5.93 6.48 -34.84
N LEU A 636 6.60 5.42 -34.39
CA LEU A 636 8.05 5.40 -34.22
C LEU A 636 8.77 5.44 -35.57
N ILE A 637 8.19 4.78 -36.58
CA ILE A 637 8.68 4.81 -37.97
C ILE A 637 8.55 6.22 -38.55
N LEU A 638 7.39 6.85 -38.35
CA LEU A 638 7.14 8.23 -38.79
C LEU A 638 8.05 9.22 -38.06
N ALA A 639 8.22 9.06 -36.75
CA ALA A 639 9.12 9.89 -35.95
C ALA A 639 10.59 9.74 -36.38
N ASN A 640 11.01 8.55 -36.78
CA ASN A 640 12.35 8.33 -37.33
C ASN A 640 12.52 9.04 -38.69
N ALA A 641 11.53 8.92 -39.58
CA ALA A 641 11.53 9.63 -40.87
C ALA A 641 11.53 11.16 -40.70
N SER A 642 10.96 11.69 -39.62
CA SER A 642 10.89 13.11 -39.33
C SER A 642 11.97 13.63 -38.35
N GLY A 643 12.97 12.81 -37.98
CA GLY A 643 14.03 13.20 -37.03
C GLY A 643 13.55 13.46 -35.59
N GLN A 644 12.34 13.02 -35.24
CA GLN A 644 11.72 13.18 -33.92
C GLN A 644 11.70 11.89 -33.09
N ALA A 645 12.47 10.87 -33.49
CA ALA A 645 12.55 9.61 -32.75
C ALA A 645 13.18 9.81 -31.36
N PRO A 646 12.73 9.08 -30.33
CA PRO A 646 13.35 9.10 -29.00
C PRO A 646 14.77 8.53 -29.05
N ASP A 647 15.58 8.84 -28.05
CA ASP A 647 16.94 8.28 -27.90
C ASP A 647 16.89 6.80 -27.53
N VAL A 648 15.89 6.39 -26.73
CA VAL A 648 15.63 4.99 -26.38
C VAL A 648 14.14 4.69 -26.52
N ALA A 649 13.80 3.54 -27.08
CA ALA A 649 12.42 3.03 -27.08
C ALA A 649 12.37 1.70 -26.32
N ILE A 650 11.56 1.66 -25.26
CA ILE A 650 11.29 0.46 -24.47
C ILE A 650 9.91 -0.04 -24.86
N ALA A 651 9.88 -1.18 -25.54
CA ALA A 651 8.65 -1.85 -25.91
C ALA A 651 8.72 -3.32 -25.50
N GLU A 652 7.62 -3.83 -24.94
CA GLU A 652 7.40 -5.26 -24.86
C GLU A 652 7.08 -5.76 -26.28
N VAL A 653 7.95 -6.62 -26.82
CA VAL A 653 7.68 -7.33 -28.07
C VAL A 653 7.10 -8.68 -27.69
N ALA A 654 5.78 -8.82 -27.82
CA ALA A 654 5.16 -10.13 -27.74
C ALA A 654 5.84 -11.05 -28.78
N ILE A 655 6.26 -12.24 -28.35
CA ILE A 655 6.87 -13.29 -29.18
C ILE A 655 5.80 -13.80 -30.17
N GLY A 656 5.52 -13.02 -31.20
CA GLY A 656 4.46 -13.27 -32.17
C GLY A 656 4.59 -12.45 -33.46
N SER A 657 5.41 -11.40 -33.48
CA SER A 657 5.61 -10.54 -34.65
C SER A 657 7.07 -10.55 -35.13
N ALA A 658 7.46 -11.56 -35.92
CA ALA A 658 8.82 -11.72 -36.46
C ALA A 658 9.28 -10.56 -37.39
N ILE A 659 8.35 -9.75 -37.90
CA ILE A 659 8.63 -8.63 -38.80
C ILE A 659 9.26 -7.44 -38.06
N ILE A 660 8.89 -7.21 -36.80
CA ILE A 660 9.33 -6.05 -36.03
C ILE A 660 10.82 -6.12 -35.65
N PRO A 661 11.35 -7.26 -35.13
CA PRO A 661 12.79 -7.43 -34.93
C PRO A 661 13.59 -7.27 -36.22
N LEU A 662 13.07 -7.74 -37.36
CA LEU A 662 13.73 -7.60 -38.66
C LEU A 662 13.83 -6.12 -39.07
N ILE A 663 12.77 -5.33 -38.88
CA ILE A 663 12.78 -3.88 -39.16
C ILE A 663 13.76 -3.16 -38.23
N TYR A 664 13.78 -3.48 -36.93
CA TYR A 664 14.76 -2.92 -35.99
C TYR A 664 16.20 -3.29 -36.37
N VAL A 665 16.46 -4.55 -36.74
CA VAL A 665 17.77 -5.00 -37.23
C VAL A 665 18.17 -4.27 -38.51
N ILE A 666 17.25 -4.05 -39.46
CA ILE A 666 17.52 -3.28 -40.68
C ILE A 666 17.81 -1.80 -40.34
N SER A 667 17.03 -1.19 -39.45
CA SER A 667 17.23 0.20 -39.02
C SER A 667 18.55 0.40 -38.27
N ILE A 668 18.90 -0.51 -37.35
CA ILE A 668 20.16 -0.49 -36.61
C ILE A 668 21.35 -0.82 -37.55
N SER A 669 21.16 -1.74 -38.50
CA SER A 669 22.19 -2.05 -39.51
C SER A 669 22.48 -0.87 -40.42
N ARG A 670 21.46 -0.07 -40.80
CA ARG A 670 21.68 1.17 -41.58
C ARG A 670 22.42 2.25 -40.79
N GLN A 671 22.28 2.29 -39.47
CA GLN A 671 23.03 3.23 -38.61
C GLN A 671 24.52 2.89 -38.50
N ARG A 672 24.95 1.68 -38.89
CA ARG A 672 26.36 1.26 -38.87
C ARG A 672 27.08 1.44 -40.21
N GLU A 673 26.39 1.86 -41.28
CA GLU A 673 27.04 2.11 -42.58
C GLU A 673 27.53 3.56 -42.65
N PHE A 674 28.80 3.75 -43.04
CA PHE A 674 29.39 5.06 -43.33
C PHE A 674 29.48 5.20 -44.85
N ILE A 675 28.53 5.97 -45.42
CA ILE A 675 28.33 6.08 -46.86
C ILE A 675 29.22 7.19 -47.42
N VAL A 676 30.18 6.78 -48.25
CA VAL A 676 31.16 7.66 -48.87
C VAL A 676 30.89 7.73 -50.37
N LEU A 677 30.63 8.92 -50.89
CA LEU A 677 30.50 9.17 -52.32
C LEU A 677 31.83 9.65 -52.89
N ASP A 678 32.45 8.84 -53.74
CA ASP A 678 33.66 9.23 -54.45
C ASP A 678 33.33 9.92 -55.79
N ARG A 679 33.84 11.14 -55.96
CA ARG A 679 33.77 11.96 -57.18
C ARG A 679 35.15 12.25 -57.77
N VAL A 680 36.21 11.60 -57.29
CA VAL A 680 37.56 11.74 -57.82
C VAL A 680 37.65 11.05 -59.17
N ASN A 681 38.30 11.71 -60.14
CA ASN A 681 38.63 11.07 -61.40
C ASN A 681 39.93 10.27 -61.26
N HIS A 682 39.80 8.96 -61.04
CA HIS A 682 40.94 8.06 -60.82
C HIS A 682 41.76 7.73 -62.08
N ASP A 683 41.35 8.18 -63.27
CA ASP A 683 42.13 7.98 -64.50
C ASP A 683 43.36 8.91 -64.59
N ASN A 684 43.62 9.71 -63.54
CA ASN A 684 44.78 10.61 -63.44
C ASN A 684 45.93 9.95 -62.67
N PHE A 685 46.91 9.42 -63.40
CA PHE A 685 48.07 8.66 -62.89
C PHE A 685 48.95 9.38 -61.83
N GLU A 686 48.80 10.71 -61.63
CA GLU A 686 49.54 11.47 -60.62
C GLU A 686 48.95 11.34 -59.19
N LEU A 687 47.82 10.65 -58.99
CA LEU A 687 47.09 10.62 -57.70
C LEU A 687 46.95 9.23 -57.07
N ASP A 688 47.61 8.21 -57.61
CA ASP A 688 47.43 6.81 -57.17
C ASP A 688 47.88 6.57 -55.72
N GLU A 689 48.99 7.18 -55.27
CA GLU A 689 49.48 7.02 -53.90
C GLU A 689 48.60 7.74 -52.88
N GLU A 690 48.15 8.96 -53.16
CA GLU A 690 47.26 9.73 -52.28
C GLU A 690 45.86 9.11 -52.20
N ASN A 691 45.34 8.55 -53.30
CA ASN A 691 44.07 7.84 -53.31
C ASN A 691 44.09 6.64 -52.36
N ILE A 692 45.15 5.83 -52.41
CA ILE A 692 45.32 4.66 -51.51
C ILE A 692 45.32 5.11 -50.05
N GLN A 693 46.07 6.18 -49.72
CA GLN A 693 46.16 6.69 -48.35
C GLN A 693 44.80 7.20 -47.82
N ILE A 694 43.95 7.77 -48.66
CA ILE A 694 42.61 8.22 -48.25
C ILE A 694 41.72 7.03 -47.90
N TYR A 695 41.75 5.97 -48.71
CA TYR A 695 40.94 4.79 -48.44
C TYR A 695 41.43 4.01 -47.23
N GLU A 696 42.75 3.94 -46.99
CA GLU A 696 43.32 3.39 -45.75
C GLU A 696 42.91 4.22 -44.53
N LEU A 697 42.95 5.56 -44.63
CA LEU A 697 42.52 6.48 -43.59
C LEU A 697 41.04 6.28 -43.24
N LEU A 698 40.18 6.21 -44.25
CA LEU A 698 38.74 6.01 -44.06
C LEU A 698 38.43 4.61 -43.52
N THR A 699 39.17 3.59 -43.93
CA THR A 699 39.04 2.23 -43.41
C THR A 699 39.39 2.19 -41.92
N SER A 700 40.53 2.74 -41.53
CA SER A 700 40.95 2.87 -40.13
C SER A 700 39.97 3.70 -39.30
N PHE A 701 39.44 4.78 -39.90
CA PHE A 701 38.42 5.62 -39.27
C PHE A 701 37.15 4.82 -38.99
N VAL A 702 36.59 4.10 -39.96
CA VAL A 702 35.36 3.32 -39.71
C VAL A 702 35.59 2.17 -38.72
N GLU A 703 36.74 1.51 -38.75
CA GLU A 703 37.09 0.44 -37.80
C GLU A 703 37.17 0.96 -36.36
N THR A 704 37.77 2.14 -36.18
CA THR A 704 37.88 2.80 -34.85
C THR A 704 36.51 3.08 -34.24
N TYR A 705 35.48 3.32 -35.06
CA TYR A 705 34.13 3.66 -34.61
C TYR A 705 33.10 2.53 -34.80
N ASP A 706 33.53 1.28 -35.07
CA ASP A 706 32.66 0.12 -35.33
C ASP A 706 31.62 0.36 -36.46
N LEU A 707 32.04 1.10 -37.49
CA LEU A 707 31.27 1.41 -38.69
C LEU A 707 31.72 0.55 -39.88
N LYS A 708 30.85 0.41 -40.88
CA LYS A 708 31.13 -0.27 -42.15
C LYS A 708 31.25 0.74 -43.28
N LEU A 709 32.44 0.84 -43.87
CA LEU A 709 32.68 1.72 -45.03
C LEU A 709 31.89 1.22 -46.25
N ASN A 710 31.08 2.08 -46.84
CA ASN A 710 30.35 1.80 -48.08
C ASN A 710 30.63 2.91 -49.09
N VAL A 711 31.42 2.58 -50.12
CA VAL A 711 31.87 3.54 -51.13
C VAL A 711 31.02 3.41 -52.38
N THR A 712 30.47 4.54 -52.85
CA THR A 712 29.68 4.63 -54.07
C THR A 712 30.24 5.72 -54.98
N ALA A 713 30.05 5.60 -56.30
CA ALA A 713 30.50 6.59 -57.28
C ALA A 713 29.41 6.85 -58.34
N GLY A 714 29.52 7.95 -59.09
CA GLY A 714 28.66 8.24 -60.24
C GLY A 714 27.25 8.76 -59.92
N ILE A 715 27.02 9.29 -58.72
CA ILE A 715 25.74 9.93 -58.33
C ILE A 715 25.80 11.44 -58.64
N GLU A 716 24.90 11.91 -59.52
CA GLU A 716 24.74 13.33 -59.87
C GLU A 716 23.91 14.08 -58.82
N GLY A 717 24.24 15.36 -58.58
CA GLY A 717 23.56 16.21 -57.58
C GLY A 717 24.51 17.21 -56.92
N SER A 718 23.97 18.24 -56.26
CA SER A 718 24.79 19.16 -55.45
C SER A 718 25.30 18.45 -54.20
N ASP A 719 26.47 18.85 -53.68
CA ASP A 719 27.05 18.21 -52.49
C ASP A 719 26.11 18.38 -51.27
N GLU A 720 25.37 19.50 -51.21
CA GLU A 720 24.37 19.79 -50.17
C GLU A 720 23.12 18.90 -50.29
N ASP A 721 22.57 18.73 -51.50
CA ASP A 721 21.38 17.90 -51.69
C ASP A 721 21.68 16.43 -51.44
N LEU A 722 22.86 15.94 -51.84
CA LEU A 722 23.25 14.54 -51.67
C LEU A 722 23.51 14.17 -50.21
N THR A 723 24.08 15.09 -49.43
CA THR A 723 24.24 14.89 -47.98
C THR A 723 22.90 15.01 -47.24
N ARG A 724 21.92 15.78 -47.77
CA ARG A 724 20.59 15.96 -47.17
C ARG A 724 19.59 14.86 -47.50
N GLU A 725 19.46 14.50 -48.78
CA GLU A 725 18.36 13.67 -49.28
C GLU A 725 18.72 12.19 -49.43
N LEU A 726 20.00 11.87 -49.67
CA LEU A 726 20.48 10.50 -49.86
C LEU A 726 21.29 9.95 -48.67
N ASN A 727 21.36 10.69 -47.56
CA ASN A 727 22.12 10.32 -46.36
C ASN A 727 23.57 9.91 -46.67
N VAL A 728 24.22 10.61 -47.60
CA VAL A 728 25.68 10.47 -47.81
C VAL A 728 26.39 11.11 -46.63
N ASP A 729 27.24 10.35 -45.94
CA ASP A 729 27.99 10.83 -44.77
C ASP A 729 29.19 11.68 -45.17
N LEU A 730 29.84 11.31 -46.28
CA LEU A 730 31.06 11.93 -46.77
C LEU A 730 31.13 11.94 -48.29
N ILE A 731 31.55 13.05 -48.88
CA ILE A 731 31.84 13.18 -50.31
C ILE A 731 33.34 13.42 -50.47
N ILE A 732 34.01 12.60 -51.27
CA ILE A 732 35.41 12.78 -51.66
C ILE A 732 35.43 13.45 -53.03
N SER A 733 36.18 14.55 -53.14
CA SER A 733 36.43 15.22 -54.42
C SER A 733 37.86 15.71 -54.49
N TYR A 734 38.41 15.88 -55.69
CA TYR A 734 39.76 16.45 -55.86
C TYR A 734 39.65 17.88 -56.42
N ASN A 735 40.39 18.81 -55.80
CA ASN A 735 40.44 20.20 -56.23
C ASN A 735 41.73 20.44 -57.04
N ASP A 736 41.60 20.48 -58.38
CA ASP A 736 42.73 20.64 -59.30
C ASP A 736 43.52 21.95 -59.10
N GLU A 737 42.84 23.05 -58.74
CA GLU A 737 43.49 24.35 -58.51
C GLU A 737 44.37 24.35 -57.26
N ARG A 738 43.92 23.64 -56.22
CA ARG A 738 44.60 23.57 -54.92
C ARG A 738 45.51 22.36 -54.77
N LYS A 739 45.46 21.42 -55.71
CA LYS A 739 46.13 20.12 -55.68
C LYS A 739 45.91 19.36 -54.37
N ARG A 740 44.65 19.24 -53.95
CA ARG A 740 44.26 18.61 -52.67
C ARG A 740 42.92 17.89 -52.79
N PHE A 741 42.76 16.86 -51.96
CA PHE A 741 41.48 16.20 -51.75
C PHE A 741 40.61 16.99 -50.78
N GLU A 742 39.33 17.12 -51.11
CA GLU A 742 38.30 17.74 -50.31
C GLU A 742 37.33 16.66 -49.81
N LEU A 743 37.35 16.43 -48.50
CA LEU A 743 36.44 15.56 -47.77
C LEU A 743 35.29 16.42 -47.23
N LYS A 744 34.12 16.33 -47.86
CA LYS A 744 32.97 17.20 -47.59
C LYS A 744 31.87 16.43 -46.88
N GLY A 745 31.31 16.97 -45.82
CA GLY A 745 30.22 16.35 -45.07
C GLY A 745 29.50 17.35 -44.18
N LYS A 746 28.45 16.91 -43.46
CA LYS A 746 27.63 17.81 -42.62
C LYS A 746 28.47 18.44 -41.52
N SER A 747 28.42 19.77 -41.37
CA SER A 747 29.16 20.46 -40.31
C SER A 747 28.69 20.11 -38.90
N SER A 748 27.44 19.67 -38.76
CA SER A 748 26.81 19.20 -37.51
C SER A 748 27.24 17.78 -37.11
N SER A 749 27.88 17.01 -38.01
CA SER A 749 28.26 15.62 -37.75
C SER A 749 29.47 15.52 -36.83
N ILE A 750 29.33 14.76 -35.73
CA ILE A 750 30.45 14.48 -34.82
C ILE A 750 31.57 13.68 -35.51
N LEU A 751 31.22 12.81 -36.46
CA LEU A 751 32.19 12.05 -37.26
C LEU A 751 33.03 12.99 -38.13
N MET A 752 32.46 14.06 -38.67
CA MET A 752 33.20 15.06 -39.44
C MET A 752 34.19 15.85 -38.58
N VAL A 753 33.86 16.13 -37.32
CA VAL A 753 34.79 16.76 -36.37
C VAL A 753 35.98 15.85 -36.10
N ARG A 754 35.72 14.56 -35.84
CA ARG A 754 36.76 13.55 -35.59
C ARG A 754 37.62 13.28 -36.83
N LEU A 755 37.01 13.19 -38.00
CA LEU A 755 37.73 13.03 -39.27
C LEU A 755 38.65 14.23 -39.52
N LYS A 756 38.21 15.45 -39.19
CA LYS A 756 39.05 16.66 -39.29
C LYS A 756 40.25 16.63 -38.35
N GLU A 757 40.11 16.09 -37.14
CA GLU A 757 41.23 15.88 -36.21
C GLU A 757 42.23 14.85 -36.79
N LEU A 758 41.72 13.73 -37.30
CA LEU A 758 42.54 12.66 -37.90
C LEU A 758 43.30 13.11 -39.16
N CYS A 759 42.69 13.94 -40.00
CA CYS A 759 43.29 14.42 -41.24
C CYS A 759 44.35 15.52 -41.04
N GLN A 760 44.67 15.95 -39.81
CA GLN A 760 45.67 17.01 -39.58
C GLN A 760 47.08 16.62 -40.05
N ASP A 761 47.39 15.32 -39.99
CA ASP A 761 48.69 14.77 -40.39
C ASP A 761 48.82 14.56 -41.92
N TYR A 762 47.73 14.83 -42.68
CA TYR A 762 47.66 14.63 -44.13
C TYR A 762 47.52 15.97 -44.85
N PRO A 763 48.63 16.66 -45.20
CA PRO A 763 48.59 18.02 -45.74
C PRO A 763 47.92 18.14 -47.12
N PHE A 764 47.75 17.02 -47.83
CA PHE A 764 47.05 16.92 -49.11
C PHE A 764 45.53 16.75 -48.96
N ILE A 765 45.01 16.60 -47.74
CA ILE A 765 43.58 16.47 -47.45
C ILE A 765 43.04 17.75 -46.81
N ARG A 766 41.83 18.15 -47.19
CA ARG A 766 41.07 19.23 -46.56
C ARG A 766 39.67 18.74 -46.20
N VAL A 767 39.34 18.80 -44.92
CA VAL A 767 37.98 18.50 -44.44
C VAL A 767 37.12 19.76 -44.44
N ILE A 768 35.96 19.70 -45.09
CA ILE A 768 35.02 20.82 -45.29
C ILE A 768 33.66 20.45 -44.69
N GLY A 769 33.17 21.28 -43.77
CA GLY A 769 31.81 21.18 -43.28
C GLY A 769 30.85 21.97 -44.17
N LEU A 770 29.84 21.29 -44.72
CA LEU A 770 28.73 21.92 -45.43
C LEU A 770 27.74 22.47 -44.39
N LYS A 771 27.40 23.77 -44.48
CA LYS A 771 26.40 24.41 -43.61
C LYS A 771 25.01 24.08 -44.11
N GLU A 772 24.13 23.66 -43.20
CA GLU A 772 22.70 23.52 -43.47
C GLU A 772 22.13 24.91 -43.81
N GLY A 773 21.56 25.07 -45.01
CA GLY A 773 20.70 26.21 -45.33
C GLY A 773 19.31 25.96 -44.72
N ASP A 774 18.67 27.01 -44.21
CA ASP A 774 17.29 26.95 -43.70
C ASP A 774 16.38 26.23 -44.71
N THR A 775 15.60 25.27 -44.23
CA THR A 775 14.52 24.66 -45.03
C THR A 775 13.50 25.74 -45.38
N LEU A 776 13.26 25.94 -46.67
CA LEU A 776 12.02 26.59 -47.13
C LEU A 776 10.85 25.74 -46.65
N ASP A 777 10.04 26.33 -45.77
CA ASP A 777 8.77 25.88 -45.15
C ASP A 777 8.14 24.56 -45.64
#